data_AF-A1TF26-F1
#
_entry.id   AF-A1TF26-F1
#
_cell.length_a   1.000
_cell.length_b   1.000
_cell.length_c   1.000
_cell.angle_alpha   90.00
_cell.angle_beta   90.00
_cell.angle_gamma   90.00
#
_symmetry.space_group_name_H-M   'P 1'
#
loop_
_entity.id
_entity.type
_entity.pdbx_description
1 polymer ?
#
loop_
_entity_poly.entity_id
_entity_poly.type
_entity_poly.pdbx_seq_one_letter_code
_entity_poly.pdbx_strand_id
1 'polypeptide(L)'
;MGYAQFVGRVGALAVALGVGAATVALPGAAWAEPSDAASSSSADNTKAEDTAEDSTAADDARPDDAVDDEVNSGEDHDEEAPQSEDGGDGSDEDGGQPEKKTRGSYGSNRSEGELTGEDADEARADREDTDTEADVDVVAPEAEPTADEADDEADGGDPAEVAEPGVADDVAVEQPAEVSDDAPEPVESPISAPSSIVTALFAPKSWGDTAPADPVESPLLWTLLAFARRQFGQPRTEIGDSGTPTGTTELVDPGAAAVPEPGEVTKGDPGIFTGTVRGQVKATDPDGGWLTYSGSTSTEKGTVTVTPWGTFRYTPSATARHAAAADGASTEAKTDTFTVTVKDAAGNAVEVPVTVDILARNADPFGARARADNPSLTTGTAIIRVSAYDFDRDPLDITGPLSTGKGELVDNGDGTFTYTPTAAAREAASDPDAPDDARIDTLTFTISDGHGGIRTATVDVIVAAYAESSASTPGRAAGPVLVSSNGTIYQVTYDLDSTNNPIRTRVSILDEDGQVLKTTDVIPGYPVEQALPVVRPDGSLLVTTYKASSNTSTVSIVDGQGEVKTLGTVIGQPSAPMTVAPNGAVFFKTRQFASGSGDRLVRVSATGGLRVYQLGVAADSPSVAPDGSVYIVSRSFGVTSVLAVGPGGNSRRVSLPLGADTVNDVVIGQDGRGYLTVERNVFGTKTTRVYTFTGTSNTVREIPGTPDGAKVITADGVYQYTYDESTGKSYISRITADTIETSDPIDGRVINPISVTPDGTVYVAVRNSATGTDSVAIISTSGEVTTVDIPGTIFPVLPSVSPAVTGDDANPNIGDNGYVAYQSGGVSYLAVVNPDGTIARTVTLPAGAVVATPVDFGPDGAAYQVIETRDEQGRVTSRAVLALSTDTVTPMLPGAPLQPNYPSIQFGPDGSGVLITVETGQSPFEYHFLRFDQDGATIATADLSGFLQSAQQDYVFWQEGVVFGPDGTPYATLTGADQGVWALTSTGPVKVLELDLGQGELVEPVKFGPDGTPYVTVSERVDGSYVTTVHTFTPVTML
;
A
#
# COMPACT_ATOMS: atom_id res chain seq x y z
N MET A 1 16.67 26.58 46.77
CA MET A 1 16.44 27.68 45.82
C MET A 1 16.59 27.11 44.42
N GLY A 2 15.74 27.51 43.46
CA GLY A 2 15.54 26.76 42.21
C GLY A 2 14.75 25.46 42.46
N TYR A 3 13.91 24.97 41.55
CA TYR A 3 13.50 25.49 40.23
C TYR A 3 11.98 25.57 40.17
N ALA A 4 11.40 26.72 39.80
CA ALA A 4 9.96 26.95 39.81
C ALA A 4 9.51 27.97 38.76
N GLN A 5 9.96 27.78 37.52
CA GLN A 5 9.49 28.48 36.30
C GLN A 5 9.50 27.48 35.13
N PHE A 6 8.75 27.77 34.06
CA PHE A 6 8.58 26.97 32.83
C PHE A 6 7.63 25.76 32.83
N VAL A 7 6.96 25.40 33.93
CA VAL A 7 5.76 24.54 33.87
C VAL A 7 4.50 25.39 34.02
N GLY A 8 3.99 25.92 32.90
CA GLY A 8 2.86 26.85 32.96
C GLY A 8 2.35 27.48 31.65
N ARG A 9 2.50 26.83 30.48
CA ARG A 9 1.92 27.33 29.21
C ARG A 9 1.24 26.32 28.29
N VAL A 10 1.44 25.01 28.44
CA VAL A 10 0.82 24.00 27.54
C VAL A 10 -0.66 23.75 27.88
N GLY A 11 -1.02 23.67 29.17
CA GLY A 11 -2.39 23.34 29.60
C GLY A 11 -3.47 24.39 29.30
N ALA A 12 -3.10 25.60 28.87
CA ALA A 12 -4.04 26.69 28.59
C ALA A 12 -4.55 26.71 27.13
N LEU A 13 -3.88 26.03 26.20
CA LEU A 13 -4.22 26.09 24.78
C LEU A 13 -5.33 25.10 24.38
N ALA A 14 -5.38 23.93 25.03
CA ALA A 14 -6.34 22.87 24.70
C ALA A 14 -7.81 23.28 24.95
N VAL A 15 -8.07 24.04 26.01
CA VAL A 15 -9.44 24.48 26.38
C VAL A 15 -9.99 25.56 25.42
N ALA A 16 -9.11 26.27 24.71
CA ALA A 16 -9.49 27.31 23.74
C ALA A 16 -9.84 26.78 22.34
N LEU A 17 -9.57 25.49 22.06
CA LEU A 17 -9.75 24.87 20.74
C LEU A 17 -10.90 23.85 20.67
N GLY A 18 -11.76 23.79 21.69
CA GLY A 18 -13.08 23.13 21.59
C GLY A 18 -13.09 21.59 21.58
N VAL A 19 -11.97 20.92 21.91
CA VAL A 19 -11.89 19.46 21.96
C VAL A 19 -11.68 18.95 23.38
N GLY A 20 -12.73 18.34 23.96
CA GLY A 20 -12.67 17.57 25.21
C GLY A 20 -13.36 18.20 26.41
N ALA A 21 -14.21 17.41 27.09
CA ALA A 21 -14.81 17.76 28.38
C ALA A 21 -13.98 17.17 29.53
N ALA A 22 -13.71 17.97 30.56
CA ALA A 22 -12.94 17.54 31.74
C ALA A 22 -13.84 17.27 32.96
N THR A 23 -13.86 16.03 33.44
CA THR A 23 -14.52 15.66 34.69
C THR A 23 -13.58 15.85 35.88
N VAL A 24 -13.90 16.78 36.78
CA VAL A 24 -13.10 17.05 37.98
C VAL A 24 -13.57 16.17 39.14
N ALA A 25 -12.70 15.28 39.61
CA ALA A 25 -12.87 14.54 40.87
C ALA A 25 -12.04 15.20 41.98
N LEU A 26 -12.67 15.49 43.12
CA LEU A 26 -12.01 16.09 44.28
C LEU A 26 -11.37 15.01 45.16
N PRO A 27 -10.10 15.16 45.61
CA PRO A 27 -9.54 14.31 46.66
C PRO A 27 -10.08 14.71 48.04
N GLY A 28 -10.84 13.82 48.67
CA GLY A 28 -11.23 13.95 50.08
C GLY A 28 -10.09 13.57 51.02
N ALA A 29 -9.87 14.35 52.08
CA ALA A 29 -8.83 14.09 53.08
C ALA A 29 -9.36 13.32 54.30
N ALA A 30 -8.57 12.37 54.82
CA ALA A 30 -8.76 11.73 56.12
C ALA A 30 -7.38 11.31 56.70
N TRP A 31 -7.28 11.21 58.03
CA TRP A 31 -6.05 10.97 58.80
C TRP A 31 -6.07 9.62 59.54
N ALA A 32 -4.89 9.01 59.74
CA ALA A 32 -4.58 8.25 60.97
C ALA A 32 -3.07 7.94 61.11
N GLU A 33 -2.50 8.26 62.28
CA GLU A 33 -1.31 7.63 62.90
C GLU A 33 -1.76 7.12 64.31
N PRO A 34 -0.91 6.58 65.22
CA PRO A 34 0.48 6.10 65.12
C PRO A 34 0.66 4.68 65.77
N SER A 35 1.91 4.33 66.15
CA SER A 35 2.31 3.34 67.19
C SER A 35 2.22 1.83 66.84
N ASP A 36 3.13 0.94 67.27
CA ASP A 36 4.43 1.14 67.96
C ASP A 36 5.37 -0.10 67.90
N ALA A 37 6.60 0.06 68.41
CA ALA A 37 7.57 -0.97 68.84
C ALA A 37 8.27 -1.85 67.77
N ALA A 38 9.54 -2.28 67.92
CA ALA A 38 10.64 -1.86 68.83
C ALA A 38 12.00 -2.46 68.36
N SER A 39 13.12 -1.92 68.90
CA SER A 39 14.40 -2.55 69.31
C SER A 39 15.04 -3.73 68.53
N SER A 40 16.36 -3.91 68.41
CA SER A 40 17.57 -3.13 68.78
C SER A 40 18.86 -3.91 68.39
N SER A 41 19.99 -3.24 68.14
CA SER A 41 21.41 -3.70 68.22
C SER A 41 21.82 -5.09 67.63
N SER A 42 22.72 -5.26 66.65
CA SER A 42 24.10 -4.75 66.43
C SER A 42 25.24 -5.44 67.21
N ALA A 43 25.90 -6.43 66.58
CA ALA A 43 27.33 -6.81 66.71
C ALA A 43 27.63 -7.89 65.62
N ASP A 44 28.61 -7.85 64.70
CA ASP A 44 29.92 -7.16 64.60
C ASP A 44 31.05 -7.86 65.40
N ASN A 45 32.35 -7.94 65.01
CA ASN A 45 33.16 -7.28 63.96
C ASN A 45 34.40 -8.15 63.59
N THR A 46 35.14 -7.80 62.52
CA THR A 46 36.62 -7.51 62.46
C THR A 46 37.18 -7.71 61.04
N LYS A 47 38.00 -6.84 60.43
CA LYS A 47 38.50 -5.45 60.68
C LYS A 47 39.08 -4.93 59.31
N ALA A 48 39.59 -3.71 59.04
CA ALA A 48 39.95 -2.53 59.84
C ALA A 48 40.05 -1.21 59.01
N GLU A 49 39.96 -0.08 59.72
CA GLU A 49 40.87 1.11 59.76
C GLU A 49 42.07 1.21 58.78
N ASP A 50 42.58 2.41 58.40
CA ASP A 50 42.10 3.82 58.49
C ASP A 50 43.08 4.77 57.71
N THR A 51 42.66 6.01 57.42
CA THR A 51 43.45 7.19 56.95
C THR A 51 44.37 7.09 55.71
N ALA A 52 44.21 8.04 54.77
CA ALA A 52 45.19 9.12 54.48
C ALA A 52 44.82 9.93 53.22
N GLU A 53 45.29 11.17 53.13
CA GLU A 53 45.27 12.01 51.92
C GLU A 53 46.67 12.08 51.26
N ASP A 54 46.74 12.80 50.14
CA ASP A 54 47.93 13.31 49.43
C ASP A 54 48.60 12.40 48.37
N SER A 55 49.28 13.05 47.42
CA SER A 55 49.69 12.51 46.13
C SER A 55 51.04 13.08 45.66
N THR A 56 52.03 12.21 45.43
CA THR A 56 53.29 12.58 44.76
C THR A 56 53.81 11.48 43.82
N ALA A 57 54.57 11.92 42.82
CA ALA A 57 55.40 11.11 41.91
C ALA A 57 56.84 11.70 41.91
N ALA A 58 57.69 11.30 40.95
CA ALA A 58 59.13 11.66 40.77
C ALA A 58 60.10 10.96 41.74
N ASP A 59 61.39 10.72 41.45
CA ASP A 59 62.45 11.52 40.77
C ASP A 59 62.71 11.18 39.27
N ASP A 60 63.32 11.98 38.38
CA ASP A 60 64.43 13.00 38.40
C ASP A 60 65.85 12.35 38.30
N ALA A 61 66.84 12.80 37.50
CA ALA A 61 67.01 13.98 36.61
C ALA A 61 68.09 13.76 35.51
N ARG A 62 67.99 14.49 34.36
CA ARG A 62 69.00 15.39 33.68
C ARG A 62 70.51 15.02 33.48
N PRO A 63 71.31 15.71 32.61
CA PRO A 63 70.99 16.59 31.45
C PRO A 63 71.96 16.51 30.20
N ASP A 64 71.69 17.39 29.20
CA ASP A 64 72.61 18.11 28.27
C ASP A 64 73.34 17.46 27.05
N ASP A 65 73.58 18.33 26.05
CA ASP A 65 74.53 18.38 24.92
C ASP A 65 74.51 17.39 23.71
N ALA A 66 73.90 17.88 22.62
CA ALA A 66 74.55 18.29 21.35
C ALA A 66 75.31 17.31 20.40
N VAL A 67 74.79 17.22 19.17
CA VAL A 67 75.48 17.36 17.85
C VAL A 67 76.24 16.15 17.24
N ASP A 68 75.98 15.95 15.93
CA ASP A 68 76.64 15.08 14.92
C ASP A 68 76.61 13.54 15.18
N ASP A 69 76.70 12.66 14.17
CA ASP A 69 77.05 12.84 12.75
C ASP A 69 76.26 11.86 11.83
N GLU A 70 76.23 12.09 10.52
CA GLU A 70 75.74 11.10 9.52
C GLU A 70 76.86 10.10 9.13
N VAL A 71 76.50 8.91 8.60
CA VAL A 71 77.11 8.27 7.39
C VAL A 71 76.45 6.90 7.06
N ASN A 72 75.61 6.92 6.03
CA ASN A 72 75.53 6.07 4.83
C ASN A 72 75.93 4.55 4.78
N SER A 73 75.05 3.77 4.11
CA SER A 73 75.28 2.65 3.14
C SER A 73 75.83 1.26 3.53
N GLY A 74 75.33 0.24 2.80
CA GLY A 74 75.81 -1.17 2.69
C GLY A 74 74.94 -2.17 3.47
N GLU A 75 74.08 -3.03 2.90
CA GLU A 75 74.20 -4.09 1.85
C GLU A 75 74.59 -5.49 2.40
N ASP A 76 73.98 -6.51 1.76
CA ASP A 76 74.33 -7.95 1.67
C ASP A 76 74.10 -8.98 2.82
N HIS A 77 73.07 -9.82 2.58
CA HIS A 77 73.10 -11.31 2.43
C HIS A 77 73.12 -12.34 3.61
N ASP A 78 72.35 -13.42 3.34
CA ASP A 78 72.48 -14.86 3.66
C ASP A 78 72.46 -15.37 5.14
N GLU A 79 71.46 -16.17 5.54
CA GLU A 79 71.28 -17.65 5.44
C GLU A 79 72.01 -18.48 6.53
N GLU A 80 71.24 -19.24 7.34
CA GLU A 80 71.35 -20.71 7.48
C GLU A 80 70.30 -21.28 8.48
N ALA A 81 69.96 -22.55 8.32
CA ALA A 81 69.29 -23.41 9.31
C ALA A 81 70.17 -24.65 9.58
N PRO A 82 69.99 -25.44 10.66
CA PRO A 82 69.40 -26.78 10.44
C PRO A 82 68.70 -27.52 11.62
N GLN A 83 67.99 -28.58 11.21
CA GLN A 83 67.85 -29.98 11.72
C GLN A 83 68.94 -30.55 12.68
N SER A 84 68.83 -31.74 13.34
CA SER A 84 67.73 -32.67 13.76
C SER A 84 68.32 -33.86 14.60
N GLU A 85 67.54 -34.95 14.86
CA GLU A 85 67.96 -36.31 15.35
C GLU A 85 68.41 -36.45 16.84
N ASP A 86 68.28 -37.56 17.61
CA ASP A 86 67.71 -38.96 17.53
C ASP A 86 67.50 -39.49 19.00
N GLY A 87 66.80 -40.57 19.41
CA GLY A 87 65.87 -41.55 18.81
C GLY A 87 65.58 -42.77 19.74
N GLY A 88 64.37 -43.36 19.67
CA GLY A 88 63.90 -44.59 20.39
C GLY A 88 63.74 -44.48 21.93
N ASP A 89 62.93 -45.27 22.67
CA ASP A 89 61.95 -46.36 22.43
C ASP A 89 61.19 -46.60 23.78
N GLY A 90 59.96 -47.10 23.96
CA GLY A 90 58.93 -47.67 23.06
C GLY A 90 57.66 -48.12 23.85
N SER A 91 56.90 -49.09 23.30
CA SER A 91 55.75 -49.85 23.86
C SER A 91 54.42 -49.13 24.25
N ASP A 92 53.42 -49.29 23.36
CA ASP A 92 52.05 -49.83 23.58
C ASP A 92 51.07 -49.22 24.60
N GLU A 93 50.03 -48.54 24.11
CA GLU A 93 48.64 -49.08 23.97
C GLU A 93 47.79 -48.13 23.08
N ASP A 94 46.99 -48.67 22.15
CA ASP A 94 46.28 -47.91 21.09
C ASP A 94 44.73 -47.99 21.19
N GLY A 95 44.03 -47.00 20.63
CA GLY A 95 42.56 -46.90 20.59
C GLY A 95 42.02 -45.60 19.97
N GLY A 96 42.66 -45.03 18.95
CA GLY A 96 42.32 -43.72 18.38
C GLY A 96 41.44 -43.71 17.11
N GLN A 97 40.16 -43.33 17.25
CA GLN A 97 39.17 -43.08 16.16
C GLN A 97 38.77 -44.31 15.30
N PRO A 98 37.61 -44.25 14.62
CA PRO A 98 37.63 -43.86 13.21
C PRO A 98 36.46 -42.97 12.73
N GLU A 99 36.76 -42.23 11.64
CA GLU A 99 35.93 -41.87 10.47
C GLU A 99 34.59 -41.09 10.55
N LYS A 100 34.44 -40.21 9.53
CA LYS A 100 33.18 -39.65 9.05
C LYS A 100 32.38 -40.72 8.28
N LYS A 101 31.06 -40.78 8.46
CA LYS A 101 30.11 -40.75 7.31
C LYS A 101 28.64 -40.53 7.71
N THR A 102 28.01 -39.61 6.97
CA THR A 102 26.57 -39.53 6.60
C THR A 102 25.51 -40.23 7.48
N ARG A 103 24.68 -39.42 8.13
CA ARG A 103 23.22 -39.59 8.17
C ARG A 103 22.58 -38.25 7.75
N GLY A 104 21.44 -38.21 7.06
CA GLY A 104 20.47 -39.28 6.81
C GLY A 104 19.18 -39.00 7.59
N SER A 105 18.09 -38.81 6.85
CA SER A 105 16.78 -38.32 7.30
C SER A 105 16.29 -38.87 8.64
N TYR A 106 15.62 -38.00 9.42
CA TYR A 106 14.60 -38.41 10.38
C TYR A 106 13.31 -37.62 10.15
N GLY A 107 12.43 -38.20 9.33
CA GLY A 107 11.00 -37.87 9.34
C GLY A 107 10.35 -38.27 10.66
N SER A 108 9.13 -37.79 10.88
CA SER A 108 8.40 -38.00 12.13
C SER A 108 7.96 -39.46 12.35
N ASN A 109 8.34 -40.05 13.48
CA ASN A 109 7.60 -41.20 14.01
C ASN A 109 6.24 -40.70 14.53
N ARG A 110 5.15 -41.13 13.89
CA ARG A 110 3.79 -41.11 14.45
C ARG A 110 3.55 -42.48 15.10
N SER A 111 2.87 -42.51 16.24
CA SER A 111 2.73 -43.71 17.07
C SER A 111 1.83 -44.80 16.47
N GLU A 112 2.02 -46.01 16.96
CA GLU A 112 1.42 -47.27 16.51
C GLU A 112 -0.12 -47.30 16.47
N GLY A 113 -0.65 -48.14 15.58
CA GLY A 113 -2.08 -48.41 15.38
C GLY A 113 -2.29 -49.83 14.83
N GLU A 114 -1.93 -50.81 15.66
CA GLU A 114 -2.09 -52.28 15.52
C GLU A 114 -3.09 -52.81 14.47
N LEU A 115 -2.66 -53.71 13.57
CA LEU A 115 -3.40 -54.93 13.16
C LEU A 115 -2.55 -55.91 12.30
N THR A 116 -2.45 -57.14 12.80
CA THR A 116 -1.93 -58.44 12.29
C THR A 116 -1.89 -58.74 10.77
N GLY A 117 -0.86 -59.49 10.29
CA GLY A 117 -0.95 -60.30 9.05
C GLY A 117 0.34 -60.88 8.42
N GLU A 118 0.69 -62.14 8.78
CA GLU A 118 1.37 -63.22 8.01
C GLU A 118 2.49 -62.95 6.95
N ASP A 119 3.74 -63.32 7.34
CA ASP A 119 4.73 -64.24 6.70
C ASP A 119 5.21 -64.18 5.22
N ALA A 120 6.47 -64.67 5.05
CA ALA A 120 7.33 -64.85 3.85
C ALA A 120 8.23 -63.65 3.49
N ASP A 121 9.56 -63.63 3.69
CA ASP A 121 10.65 -64.65 3.63
C ASP A 121 11.01 -65.12 2.21
N GLU A 122 12.00 -64.47 1.58
CA GLU A 122 13.23 -65.16 1.13
C GLU A 122 14.42 -64.19 0.96
N ALA A 123 15.62 -64.72 0.68
CA ALA A 123 16.88 -64.08 1.06
C ALA A 123 17.84 -63.69 -0.09
N ARG A 124 18.63 -62.62 0.16
CA ARG A 124 20.04 -62.40 -0.23
C ARG A 124 20.54 -62.78 -1.65
N ALA A 125 21.19 -61.81 -2.30
CA ALA A 125 22.55 -62.00 -2.82
C ALA A 125 23.33 -60.67 -2.90
N ASP A 126 24.62 -60.72 -2.56
CA ASP A 126 25.54 -59.58 -2.34
C ASP A 126 26.33 -59.11 -3.59
N ARG A 127 26.63 -57.80 -3.62
CA ARG A 127 27.94 -57.12 -3.96
C ARG A 127 28.49 -56.97 -5.40
N GLU A 128 28.89 -55.71 -5.66
CA GLU A 128 30.17 -55.18 -6.23
C GLU A 128 30.54 -55.56 -7.69
N ASP A 129 30.76 -54.59 -8.61
CA ASP A 129 31.92 -53.68 -8.77
C ASP A 129 33.23 -54.43 -9.15
N THR A 130 34.07 -54.06 -10.13
CA THR A 130 34.36 -52.75 -10.77
C THR A 130 35.06 -52.90 -12.15
N ASP A 131 35.27 -51.77 -12.85
CA ASP A 131 36.40 -51.40 -13.76
C ASP A 131 36.70 -52.05 -15.14
N THR A 132 36.50 -51.22 -16.19
CA THR A 132 37.55 -50.64 -17.10
C THR A 132 38.25 -51.45 -18.22
N GLU A 133 37.93 -51.02 -19.47
CA GLU A 133 38.67 -51.00 -20.76
C GLU A 133 39.44 -52.22 -21.35
N ALA A 134 39.14 -52.53 -22.64
CA ALA A 134 40.13 -52.87 -23.69
C ALA A 134 39.54 -52.94 -25.13
N ASP A 135 39.77 -51.88 -25.93
CA ASP A 135 40.37 -51.86 -27.29
C ASP A 135 39.81 -52.56 -28.58
N VAL A 136 40.09 -51.89 -29.73
CA VAL A 136 40.47 -52.39 -31.09
C VAL A 136 39.44 -52.69 -32.25
N ASP A 137 39.58 -51.89 -33.34
CA ASP A 137 39.43 -52.16 -34.81
C ASP A 137 38.06 -52.41 -35.52
N VAL A 138 37.81 -52.06 -36.81
CA VAL A 138 38.52 -51.26 -37.87
C VAL A 138 37.51 -50.60 -38.85
N VAL A 139 38.01 -49.72 -39.75
CA VAL A 139 37.57 -49.36 -41.14
C VAL A 139 36.95 -47.96 -41.35
N ALA A 140 37.72 -47.09 -42.03
CA ALA A 140 37.28 -45.99 -42.92
C ALA A 140 37.75 -46.31 -44.37
N PRO A 141 37.54 -45.51 -45.46
CA PRO A 141 38.03 -44.12 -45.56
C PRO A 141 37.26 -43.13 -46.52
N GLU A 142 37.74 -41.87 -46.54
CA GLU A 142 37.82 -40.92 -47.69
C GLU A 142 36.53 -40.35 -48.36
N ALA A 143 36.44 -39.07 -48.75
CA ALA A 143 37.34 -37.90 -48.58
C ALA A 143 36.66 -36.53 -48.85
N GLU A 144 37.13 -35.46 -48.16
CA GLU A 144 37.65 -34.14 -48.63
C GLU A 144 37.14 -33.49 -49.95
N PRO A 145 37.14 -32.13 -50.10
CA PRO A 145 38.14 -31.19 -49.54
C PRO A 145 37.62 -29.81 -49.02
N THR A 146 38.54 -28.85 -48.88
CA THR A 146 38.54 -27.69 -47.95
C THR A 146 38.68 -26.30 -48.59
N ALA A 147 38.53 -25.26 -47.73
CA ALA A 147 39.08 -23.88 -47.84
C ALA A 147 38.47 -22.93 -48.92
N ASP A 148 38.66 -21.60 -48.89
CA ASP A 148 39.51 -20.73 -48.04
C ASP A 148 38.92 -19.29 -47.85
N GLU A 149 39.63 -18.42 -47.12
CA GLU A 149 39.29 -17.01 -46.76
C GLU A 149 39.13 -16.00 -47.93
N ALA A 150 38.40 -14.88 -47.69
CA ALA A 150 38.85 -13.47 -47.92
C ALA A 150 37.72 -12.41 -47.75
N ASP A 151 38.09 -11.19 -47.34
CA ASP A 151 37.24 -9.98 -47.25
C ASP A 151 36.97 -9.28 -48.61
N ASP A 152 35.96 -8.40 -48.69
CA ASP A 152 36.17 -6.95 -48.93
C ASP A 152 34.88 -6.11 -48.66
N GLU A 153 35.01 -4.78 -48.69
CA GLU A 153 34.07 -3.76 -48.15
C GLU A 153 33.17 -3.01 -49.16
N ALA A 154 32.15 -2.33 -48.60
CA ALA A 154 31.50 -1.08 -49.03
C ALA A 154 30.54 -0.93 -50.25
N ASP A 155 29.56 -0.03 -49.98
CA ASP A 155 28.92 1.00 -50.85
C ASP A 155 27.66 0.71 -51.70
N GLY A 156 26.49 1.06 -51.12
CA GLY A 156 25.66 2.19 -51.58
C GLY A 156 24.77 2.07 -52.85
N GLY A 157 23.44 2.23 -52.70
CA GLY A 157 22.57 2.59 -53.83
C GLY A 157 21.05 2.35 -53.70
N ASP A 158 20.32 3.30 -53.11
CA ASP A 158 18.91 3.60 -53.44
C ASP A 158 18.91 4.61 -54.64
N PRO A 159 17.86 4.82 -55.49
CA PRO A 159 16.44 4.75 -55.14
C PRO A 159 15.36 4.36 -56.19
N ALA A 160 14.14 4.19 -55.66
CA ALA A 160 12.82 4.58 -56.20
C ALA A 160 12.17 3.89 -57.44
N GLU A 161 11.03 3.24 -57.16
CA GLU A 161 9.67 3.45 -57.75
C GLU A 161 9.34 3.00 -59.20
N VAL A 162 8.19 2.31 -59.38
CA VAL A 162 7.02 2.67 -60.27
C VAL A 162 6.18 1.45 -60.76
N ALA A 163 4.84 1.58 -60.58
CA ALA A 163 3.70 0.99 -61.31
C ALA A 163 3.15 -0.45 -61.03
N GLU A 164 1.81 -0.50 -61.02
CA GLU A 164 0.90 -1.68 -60.93
C GLU A 164 0.55 -2.29 -62.31
N PRO A 165 -0.23 -3.39 -62.36
CA PRO A 165 -1.71 -3.29 -62.50
C PRO A 165 -2.50 -4.38 -61.72
N GLY A 166 -3.84 -4.34 -61.54
CA GLY A 166 -4.84 -3.29 -61.87
C GLY A 166 -6.20 -3.84 -62.36
N VAL A 167 -7.29 -3.57 -61.59
CA VAL A 167 -8.75 -3.76 -61.91
C VAL A 167 -9.18 -5.24 -62.15
N ALA A 168 -10.38 -5.76 -61.83
CA ALA A 168 -11.68 -5.26 -61.35
C ALA A 168 -12.31 -6.32 -60.38
N ASP A 169 -13.54 -6.37 -59.87
CA ASP A 169 -14.87 -5.68 -59.90
C ASP A 169 -15.62 -6.23 -58.65
N ASP A 170 -16.72 -5.76 -58.06
CA ASP A 170 -17.60 -4.57 -58.09
C ASP A 170 -18.54 -4.67 -56.83
N VAL A 171 -19.25 -3.59 -56.43
CA VAL A 171 -20.52 -3.50 -55.64
C VAL A 171 -20.58 -2.18 -54.80
N ALA A 172 -21.80 -1.66 -54.58
CA ALA A 172 -22.08 -0.34 -54.00
C ALA A 172 -22.88 -0.35 -52.68
N VAL A 173 -22.82 0.77 -51.94
CA VAL A 173 -24.00 1.58 -51.54
C VAL A 173 -23.65 3.07 -51.73
N GLU A 174 -24.59 3.90 -52.17
CA GLU A 174 -24.35 5.29 -52.60
C GLU A 174 -24.30 6.34 -51.48
N GLN A 175 -23.62 7.45 -51.78
CA GLN A 175 -23.70 8.76 -51.10
C GLN A 175 -24.01 9.83 -52.16
N PRO A 176 -24.82 10.86 -51.84
CA PRO A 176 -24.70 12.16 -52.50
C PRO A 176 -24.63 13.35 -51.51
N ALA A 177 -24.22 14.51 -52.03
CA ALA A 177 -23.79 15.69 -51.26
C ALA A 177 -24.79 16.87 -51.25
N GLU A 178 -24.32 17.99 -50.67
CA GLU A 178 -24.91 19.34 -50.52
C GLU A 178 -26.00 19.79 -51.50
N VAL A 179 -27.02 20.53 -51.01
CA VAL A 179 -27.12 22.02 -51.11
C VAL A 179 -28.01 22.58 -49.97
N SER A 180 -27.81 23.84 -49.56
CA SER A 180 -28.66 24.61 -48.63
C SER A 180 -29.91 25.21 -49.31
N ASP A 181 -31.00 25.49 -48.57
CA ASP A 181 -31.23 26.83 -47.97
C ASP A 181 -32.50 26.94 -47.07
N ASP A 182 -32.48 27.93 -46.15
CA ASP A 182 -33.54 28.58 -45.35
C ASP A 182 -34.45 27.80 -44.35
N ALA A 183 -35.02 28.54 -43.39
CA ALA A 183 -35.67 28.07 -42.14
C ALA A 183 -37.23 28.11 -42.16
N PRO A 184 -37.90 27.63 -41.09
CA PRO A 184 -38.49 28.60 -40.14
C PRO A 184 -38.55 28.15 -38.64
N GLU A 185 -39.24 28.97 -37.83
CA GLU A 185 -39.36 29.00 -36.35
C GLU A 185 -39.85 27.70 -35.64
N PRO A 186 -39.46 27.48 -34.36
CA PRO A 186 -40.09 26.52 -33.45
C PRO A 186 -41.17 27.16 -32.55
N VAL A 187 -42.32 26.49 -32.38
CA VAL A 187 -43.43 26.96 -31.51
C VAL A 187 -44.01 25.82 -30.65
N GLU A 188 -43.99 26.02 -29.33
CA GLU A 188 -44.77 25.39 -28.23
C GLU A 188 -44.89 23.83 -28.07
N SER A 189 -44.45 23.36 -26.88
CA SER A 189 -45.16 22.51 -25.86
C SER A 189 -46.12 21.37 -26.27
N PRO A 190 -46.19 20.20 -25.54
CA PRO A 190 -46.48 20.18 -24.07
C PRO A 190 -46.13 18.91 -23.19
N ILE A 191 -46.37 19.03 -21.86
CA ILE A 191 -46.79 17.97 -20.86
C ILE A 191 -45.79 16.96 -20.18
N SER A 192 -45.70 17.08 -18.82
CA SER A 192 -45.60 16.07 -17.71
C SER A 192 -44.45 15.05 -17.49
N ALA A 193 -43.67 15.27 -16.41
CA ALA A 193 -43.54 14.51 -15.11
C ALA A 193 -43.86 12.99 -15.01
N PRO A 194 -43.26 12.16 -14.08
CA PRO A 194 -43.00 12.52 -12.64
C PRO A 194 -41.86 11.82 -11.80
N SER A 195 -41.69 12.28 -10.53
CA SER A 195 -41.19 11.56 -9.31
C SER A 195 -39.70 11.10 -9.20
N SER A 196 -39.05 10.95 -8.03
CA SER A 196 -39.38 11.23 -6.59
C SER A 196 -38.18 10.96 -5.63
N ILE A 197 -38.10 11.25 -4.31
CA ILE A 197 -38.64 12.26 -3.34
C ILE A 197 -37.83 12.10 -2.01
N VAL A 198 -37.18 13.16 -1.50
CA VAL A 198 -36.94 13.52 -0.06
C VAL A 198 -36.24 14.89 0.02
N THR A 199 -36.23 15.70 1.09
CA THR A 199 -37.01 15.78 2.36
C THR A 199 -37.32 17.26 2.65
N ALA A 200 -38.41 17.60 3.36
CA ALA A 200 -38.57 18.91 4.03
C ALA A 200 -39.53 18.80 5.24
N LEU A 201 -39.62 19.88 6.04
CA LEU A 201 -40.33 20.02 7.34
C LEU A 201 -39.61 19.30 8.51
N PHE A 202 -39.62 19.82 9.75
CA PHE A 202 -40.56 20.77 10.37
C PHE A 202 -39.93 22.08 10.89
N ALA A 203 -40.77 23.10 11.02
CA ALA A 203 -40.46 24.35 11.73
C ALA A 203 -40.99 24.35 13.18
N PRO A 204 -40.35 25.04 14.12
CA PRO A 204 -40.88 25.23 15.47
C PRO A 204 -41.97 26.32 15.50
N LYS A 205 -43.12 26.00 16.10
CA LYS A 205 -44.22 26.94 16.38
C LYS A 205 -44.49 26.92 17.88
N SER A 206 -44.63 28.09 18.51
CA SER A 206 -44.62 28.24 19.97
C SER A 206 -46.01 28.20 20.62
N TRP A 207 -46.12 27.65 21.84
CA TRP A 207 -46.96 28.17 22.93
C TRP A 207 -46.83 27.39 24.26
N GLY A 208 -46.61 28.14 25.36
CA GLY A 208 -47.01 27.80 26.75
C GLY A 208 -46.24 26.69 27.49
N ASP A 209 -46.16 26.71 28.83
CA ASP A 209 -46.42 27.78 29.80
C ASP A 209 -45.74 27.45 31.16
N THR A 210 -45.81 28.36 32.13
CA THR A 210 -45.33 28.33 33.54
C THR A 210 -43.87 28.71 33.81
N ALA A 211 -43.71 29.57 34.83
CA ALA A 211 -42.50 30.21 35.35
C ALA A 211 -42.42 29.95 36.88
N PRO A 212 -41.62 30.64 37.74
CA PRO A 212 -40.59 31.68 37.51
C PRO A 212 -39.27 31.53 38.32
N ALA A 213 -38.23 32.32 37.98
CA ALA A 213 -37.25 32.90 38.94
C ALA A 213 -36.23 33.86 38.28
N ASP A 214 -36.33 35.16 38.60
CA ASP A 214 -35.25 36.18 38.54
C ASP A 214 -34.80 36.48 40.00
N PRO A 215 -33.76 37.32 40.30
CA PRO A 215 -32.76 37.99 39.46
C PRO A 215 -31.28 37.79 39.95
N VAL A 216 -30.28 38.38 39.28
CA VAL A 216 -29.33 39.38 39.87
C VAL A 216 -28.84 40.34 38.75
N GLU A 217 -28.56 41.60 39.10
CA GLU A 217 -28.40 42.77 38.21
C GLU A 217 -26.96 43.08 37.71
N SER A 218 -26.86 43.88 36.64
CA SER A 218 -25.72 44.78 36.37
C SER A 218 -26.10 45.94 35.41
N PRO A 219 -25.41 47.10 35.44
CA PRO A 219 -26.13 48.34 35.82
C PRO A 219 -26.66 49.23 34.67
N LEU A 220 -26.46 48.86 33.41
CA LEU A 220 -26.70 49.76 32.26
C LEU A 220 -28.20 50.04 31.96
N LEU A 221 -29.13 49.38 32.65
CA LEU A 221 -30.57 49.56 32.43
C LEU A 221 -31.11 50.93 32.92
N TRP A 222 -30.41 51.59 33.85
CA TRP A 222 -30.90 52.80 34.52
C TRP A 222 -30.83 54.08 33.67
N THR A 223 -29.99 54.14 32.63
CA THR A 223 -29.84 55.33 31.78
C THR A 223 -30.88 55.44 30.67
N LEU A 224 -31.56 54.36 30.29
CA LEU A 224 -32.57 54.38 29.21
C LEU A 224 -34.01 54.64 29.70
N LEU A 225 -34.28 54.48 30.99
CA LEU A 225 -35.66 54.55 31.54
C LEU A 225 -36.12 55.97 31.92
N ALA A 226 -35.36 57.00 31.57
CA ALA A 226 -35.59 58.38 32.01
C ALA A 226 -36.22 59.32 30.97
N PHE A 227 -36.38 58.91 29.70
CA PHE A 227 -36.83 59.83 28.64
C PHE A 227 -37.67 59.18 27.53
N ALA A 228 -38.97 58.93 27.81
CA ALA A 228 -40.09 59.29 26.91
C ALA A 228 -41.45 58.67 27.35
N ARG A 229 -42.34 59.53 27.88
CA ARG A 229 -43.83 59.46 27.99
C ARG A 229 -44.28 59.84 29.40
N ARG A 230 -45.37 60.61 29.60
CA ARG A 230 -46.34 61.20 28.65
C ARG A 230 -47.22 62.19 29.43
N GLN A 231 -47.69 63.28 28.82
CA GLN A 231 -49.07 63.77 29.04
C GLN A 231 -49.54 64.84 28.05
N PHE A 232 -50.81 64.74 27.69
CA PHE A 232 -51.67 65.82 27.20
C PHE A 232 -52.77 66.00 28.26
N GLY A 233 -53.18 67.23 28.57
CA GLY A 233 -54.26 67.51 29.52
C GLY A 233 -54.31 68.96 29.97
N GLN A 234 -55.38 69.67 29.60
CA GLN A 234 -55.77 71.04 30.00
C GLN A 234 -57.21 70.94 30.55
N PRO A 235 -57.74 71.85 31.42
CA PRO A 235 -57.61 73.31 31.26
C PRO A 235 -57.66 74.23 32.52
N ARG A 236 -57.55 75.55 32.26
CA ARG A 236 -58.43 76.67 32.74
C ARG A 236 -57.89 77.66 33.81
N THR A 237 -57.92 78.96 33.43
CA THR A 237 -58.05 80.20 34.28
C THR A 237 -56.92 80.55 35.27
N GLU A 238 -56.46 81.81 35.46
CA GLU A 238 -56.79 83.13 34.84
C GLU A 238 -55.71 84.20 35.15
N ILE A 239 -55.65 85.30 34.37
CA ILE A 239 -54.91 86.60 34.59
C ILE A 239 -53.37 86.55 34.76
N GLY A 240 -52.55 87.33 34.05
CA GLY A 240 -52.82 88.27 32.94
C GLY A 240 -51.65 89.24 32.62
N ASP A 241 -51.76 89.93 31.47
CA ASP A 241 -50.98 91.10 30.99
C ASP A 241 -49.48 90.89 30.61
N SER A 242 -48.89 91.47 29.55
CA SER A 242 -49.39 92.34 28.45
C SER A 242 -48.57 92.11 27.15
N GLY A 243 -49.10 92.48 25.97
CA GLY A 243 -48.27 92.65 24.74
C GLY A 243 -48.78 92.02 23.43
N THR A 244 -49.69 92.70 22.73
CA THR A 244 -50.14 92.39 21.34
C THR A 244 -49.08 92.79 20.28
N PRO A 245 -49.05 92.19 19.07
CA PRO A 245 -49.98 92.57 18.00
C PRO A 245 -50.55 91.41 17.14
N THR A 246 -51.39 91.78 16.18
CA THR A 246 -52.33 90.92 15.40
C THR A 246 -51.82 90.46 14.03
N GLY A 247 -52.28 89.29 13.58
CA GLY A 247 -52.28 88.86 12.17
C GLY A 247 -53.32 87.74 11.94
N THR A 248 -54.12 87.81 10.87
CA THR A 248 -55.26 86.91 10.62
C THR A 248 -55.38 86.50 9.14
N THR A 249 -55.39 85.19 8.88
CA THR A 249 -56.01 84.45 7.76
C THR A 249 -55.90 82.96 8.14
N GLU A 250 -56.98 82.22 8.36
CA GLU A 250 -57.95 81.68 7.37
C GLU A 250 -57.41 80.43 6.65
N LEU A 251 -58.16 79.33 6.75
CA LEU A 251 -57.77 77.98 6.32
C LEU A 251 -58.37 77.65 4.95
N VAL A 252 -57.63 76.88 4.14
CA VAL A 252 -58.09 76.32 2.86
C VAL A 252 -58.13 74.79 2.98
N ASP A 253 -59.13 74.17 2.34
CA ASP A 253 -59.37 72.72 2.31
C ASP A 253 -58.27 72.01 1.47
N PRO A 254 -57.74 70.84 1.88
CA PRO A 254 -56.54 70.28 1.27
C PRO A 254 -56.82 69.56 -0.06
N GLY A 255 -55.99 69.84 -1.08
CA GLY A 255 -55.83 68.95 -2.21
C GLY A 255 -55.21 67.61 -1.78
N ALA A 256 -55.35 66.58 -2.61
CA ALA A 256 -54.67 65.31 -2.38
C ALA A 256 -53.16 65.49 -2.58
N ALA A 257 -52.39 65.33 -1.50
CA ALA A 257 -50.94 65.57 -1.49
C ALA A 257 -50.20 64.67 -2.51
N ALA A 258 -49.29 65.27 -3.26
CA ALA A 258 -48.48 64.60 -4.26
C ALA A 258 -47.40 63.71 -3.62
N VAL A 259 -46.97 62.68 -4.34
CA VAL A 259 -45.83 61.85 -3.92
C VAL A 259 -44.53 62.63 -4.15
N PRO A 260 -43.54 62.59 -3.22
CA PRO A 260 -42.24 63.22 -3.44
C PRO A 260 -41.55 62.75 -4.72
N GLU A 261 -41.01 63.69 -5.49
CA GLU A 261 -40.22 63.41 -6.68
C GLU A 261 -38.75 63.16 -6.29
N PRO A 262 -38.13 62.04 -6.70
CA PRO A 262 -36.75 61.72 -6.35
C PRO A 262 -35.78 62.57 -7.19
N GLY A 263 -34.76 63.13 -6.53
CA GLY A 263 -33.74 63.97 -7.15
C GLY A 263 -32.38 63.29 -7.24
N GLU A 264 -31.34 64.12 -7.43
CA GLU A 264 -29.96 63.67 -7.55
C GLU A 264 -29.45 62.94 -6.29
N VAL A 265 -28.83 61.77 -6.49
CA VAL A 265 -28.03 61.06 -5.48
C VAL A 265 -26.57 61.41 -5.70
N THR A 266 -25.93 62.04 -4.71
CA THR A 266 -24.49 62.30 -4.72
C THR A 266 -23.77 61.33 -3.80
N LYS A 267 -22.65 60.75 -4.26
CA LYS A 267 -21.72 59.93 -3.47
C LYS A 267 -20.29 60.45 -3.64
N GLY A 268 -19.48 60.33 -2.59
CA GLY A 268 -18.03 60.49 -2.66
C GLY A 268 -17.31 59.14 -2.63
N ASP A 269 -16.02 59.13 -2.98
CA ASP A 269 -15.23 57.90 -3.09
C ASP A 269 -15.10 57.14 -1.76
N PRO A 270 -14.89 55.80 -1.79
CA PRO A 270 -14.72 55.02 -0.58
C PRO A 270 -13.42 55.38 0.17
N GLY A 271 -13.53 55.66 1.48
CA GLY A 271 -12.39 56.08 2.30
C GLY A 271 -11.35 54.96 2.51
N ILE A 272 -10.12 55.18 2.02
CA ILE A 272 -9.04 54.18 1.85
C ILE A 272 -8.88 53.14 2.97
N PHE A 273 -8.89 53.57 4.24
CA PHE A 273 -8.70 52.66 5.38
C PHE A 273 -9.90 51.76 5.67
N THR A 274 -11.13 52.25 5.48
CA THR A 274 -12.36 51.60 5.98
C THR A 274 -13.35 51.19 4.89
N GLY A 275 -13.14 51.60 3.63
CA GLY A 275 -14.13 51.49 2.58
C GLY A 275 -15.39 52.34 2.80
N THR A 276 -15.42 53.21 3.83
CA THR A 276 -16.60 54.03 4.15
C THR A 276 -16.93 54.98 3.00
N VAL A 277 -18.12 54.85 2.42
CA VAL A 277 -18.70 55.80 1.46
C VAL A 277 -19.62 56.78 2.20
N ARG A 278 -19.68 58.03 1.74
CA ARG A 278 -20.62 59.05 2.23
C ARG A 278 -21.31 59.73 1.04
N GLY A 279 -22.54 60.18 1.25
CA GLY A 279 -23.30 60.86 0.20
C GLY A 279 -24.57 61.54 0.71
N GLN A 280 -25.39 62.01 -0.24
CA GLN A 280 -26.68 62.62 0.02
C GLN A 280 -27.69 62.23 -1.07
N VAL A 281 -28.87 61.81 -0.66
CA VAL A 281 -30.07 61.75 -1.53
C VAL A 281 -30.80 63.08 -1.43
N LYS A 282 -31.21 63.64 -2.56
CA LYS A 282 -32.12 64.78 -2.64
C LYS A 282 -33.46 64.34 -3.24
N ALA A 283 -34.52 65.07 -2.93
CA ALA A 283 -35.86 64.92 -3.48
C ALA A 283 -36.62 66.25 -3.32
N THR A 284 -37.71 66.40 -4.05
CA THR A 284 -38.57 67.59 -4.04
C THR A 284 -40.02 67.21 -3.79
N ASP A 285 -40.70 67.98 -2.94
CA ASP A 285 -42.12 67.85 -2.64
C ASP A 285 -42.89 68.79 -3.59
N PRO A 286 -43.77 68.28 -4.48
CA PRO A 286 -44.49 69.14 -5.44
C PRO A 286 -45.44 70.15 -4.79
N ASP A 287 -45.93 69.87 -3.57
CA ASP A 287 -46.78 70.77 -2.79
C ASP A 287 -45.95 71.72 -1.88
N GLY A 288 -44.62 71.62 -1.93
CA GLY A 288 -43.70 72.44 -1.12
C GLY A 288 -43.59 72.00 0.34
N GLY A 289 -44.02 70.78 0.66
CA GLY A 289 -43.91 70.18 1.98
C GLY A 289 -42.47 69.88 2.44
N TRP A 290 -42.36 69.38 3.67
CA TRP A 290 -41.08 69.09 4.31
C TRP A 290 -40.81 67.58 4.29
N LEU A 291 -39.70 67.19 3.66
CA LEU A 291 -39.35 65.80 3.43
C LEU A 291 -38.53 65.20 4.58
N THR A 292 -38.89 63.98 4.99
CA THR A 292 -38.13 63.15 5.94
C THR A 292 -37.51 61.97 5.21
N TYR A 293 -36.22 61.72 5.46
CA TYR A 293 -35.47 60.63 4.83
C TYR A 293 -35.21 59.49 5.82
N SER A 294 -35.34 58.26 5.32
CA SER A 294 -35.02 57.01 6.02
C SER A 294 -34.44 55.99 5.03
N GLY A 295 -33.96 54.84 5.50
CA GLY A 295 -33.52 53.76 4.61
C GLY A 295 -33.06 52.54 5.40
N SER A 296 -32.55 51.53 4.69
CA SER A 296 -31.99 50.33 5.31
C SER A 296 -30.87 50.68 6.30
N THR A 297 -30.76 49.94 7.39
CA THR A 297 -29.66 50.05 8.38
C THR A 297 -28.45 49.16 8.02
N SER A 298 -28.65 48.22 7.10
CA SER A 298 -27.66 47.24 6.68
C SER A 298 -28.03 46.67 5.31
N THR A 299 -27.03 46.12 4.65
CA THR A 299 -27.13 45.28 3.46
C THR A 299 -26.44 43.94 3.75
N GLU A 300 -26.40 43.04 2.78
CA GLU A 300 -25.57 41.83 2.87
C GLU A 300 -24.07 42.18 2.91
N LYS A 301 -23.66 43.24 2.21
CA LYS A 301 -22.26 43.65 2.03
C LYS A 301 -21.77 44.68 3.05
N GLY A 302 -22.65 45.27 3.87
CA GLY A 302 -22.22 46.28 4.85
C GLY A 302 -23.32 46.88 5.73
N THR A 303 -22.98 48.02 6.34
CA THR A 303 -23.85 48.78 7.25
C THR A 303 -24.16 50.16 6.68
N VAL A 304 -25.39 50.62 6.85
CA VAL A 304 -25.89 51.88 6.31
C VAL A 304 -26.45 52.74 7.44
N THR A 305 -26.23 54.05 7.38
CA THR A 305 -26.86 55.02 8.27
C THR A 305 -27.35 56.20 7.45
N VAL A 306 -28.66 56.38 7.38
CA VAL A 306 -29.33 57.52 6.73
C VAL A 306 -29.79 58.51 7.81
N THR A 307 -29.54 59.80 7.62
CA THR A 307 -30.07 60.85 8.50
C THR A 307 -31.43 61.35 8.00
N PRO A 308 -32.27 61.96 8.87
CA PRO A 308 -33.54 62.56 8.46
C PRO A 308 -33.45 63.62 7.36
N TRP A 309 -32.25 64.14 7.06
CA TRP A 309 -31.98 65.16 6.04
C TRP A 309 -31.30 64.61 4.76
N GLY A 310 -31.40 63.29 4.54
CA GLY A 310 -31.00 62.63 3.30
C GLY A 310 -29.51 62.33 3.15
N THR A 311 -28.65 62.78 4.07
CA THR A 311 -27.23 62.38 4.07
C THR A 311 -27.08 60.95 4.57
N PHE A 312 -26.19 60.18 3.94
CA PHE A 312 -25.94 58.79 4.30
C PHE A 312 -24.46 58.47 4.50
N ARG A 313 -24.21 57.42 5.27
CA ARG A 313 -22.91 56.74 5.39
C ARG A 313 -23.11 55.24 5.15
N TYR A 314 -22.35 54.67 4.22
CA TYR A 314 -22.19 53.23 4.06
C TYR A 314 -20.81 52.81 4.58
N THR A 315 -20.71 51.63 5.21
CA THR A 315 -19.44 51.00 5.59
C THR A 315 -19.50 49.52 5.24
N PRO A 316 -18.72 49.04 4.26
CA PRO A 316 -18.70 47.63 3.85
C PRO A 316 -18.13 46.73 4.95
N SER A 317 -18.51 45.45 4.92
CA SER A 317 -17.94 44.40 5.77
C SER A 317 -16.54 44.02 5.31
N ALA A 318 -15.77 43.33 6.18
CA ALA A 318 -14.45 42.81 5.80
C ALA A 318 -14.58 41.83 4.61
N THR A 319 -15.49 40.86 4.72
CA THR A 319 -15.80 39.87 3.68
C THR A 319 -16.15 40.50 2.33
N ALA A 320 -16.94 41.58 2.32
CA ALA A 320 -17.28 42.26 1.08
C ALA A 320 -16.11 43.03 0.45
N ARG A 321 -15.20 43.61 1.27
CA ARG A 321 -13.97 44.23 0.78
C ARG A 321 -12.96 43.21 0.25
N HIS A 322 -12.89 42.04 0.89
CA HIS A 322 -12.06 40.92 0.48
C HIS A 322 -12.58 40.33 -0.85
N ALA A 323 -13.87 40.01 -0.96
CA ALA A 323 -14.48 39.53 -2.21
C ALA A 323 -14.40 40.54 -3.38
N ALA A 324 -14.35 41.85 -3.08
CA ALA A 324 -14.10 42.89 -4.08
C ALA A 324 -12.64 42.94 -4.59
N ALA A 325 -11.71 42.26 -3.90
CA ALA A 325 -10.29 42.17 -4.24
C ALA A 325 -9.92 40.99 -5.15
N ALA A 326 -10.79 39.99 -5.29
CA ALA A 326 -10.49 38.79 -6.08
C ALA A 326 -10.11 39.13 -7.54
N ASP A 327 -9.18 38.37 -8.09
CA ASP A 327 -8.72 38.54 -9.46
C ASP A 327 -9.89 38.27 -10.43
N GLY A 328 -10.12 39.22 -11.34
CA GLY A 328 -11.31 39.22 -12.20
C GLY A 328 -12.65 39.55 -11.52
N ALA A 329 -12.69 39.89 -10.21
CA ALA A 329 -13.92 40.12 -9.45
C ALA A 329 -14.97 40.99 -10.18
N SER A 330 -16.23 40.55 -10.16
CA SER A 330 -17.32 41.16 -10.92
C SER A 330 -17.69 42.57 -10.44
N THR A 331 -18.42 43.31 -11.27
CA THR A 331 -19.01 44.61 -10.89
C THR A 331 -19.93 44.47 -9.67
N GLU A 332 -20.60 43.33 -9.51
CA GLU A 332 -21.43 43.03 -8.35
C GLU A 332 -20.61 42.79 -7.09
N ALA A 333 -19.46 42.08 -7.17
CA ALA A 333 -18.55 41.97 -6.03
C ALA A 333 -17.98 43.33 -5.61
N LYS A 334 -17.72 44.21 -6.58
CA LYS A 334 -17.17 45.56 -6.40
C LYS A 334 -18.20 46.64 -6.04
N THR A 335 -19.48 46.32 -5.90
CA THR A 335 -20.54 47.30 -5.56
C THR A 335 -21.59 46.74 -4.61
N ASP A 336 -22.32 47.65 -3.94
CA ASP A 336 -23.49 47.35 -3.13
C ASP A 336 -24.62 48.35 -3.42
N THR A 337 -25.87 47.97 -3.17
CA THR A 337 -27.03 48.85 -3.40
C THR A 337 -28.04 48.74 -2.25
N PHE A 338 -28.47 49.89 -1.73
CA PHE A 338 -29.52 49.99 -0.71
C PHE A 338 -30.56 51.04 -1.10
N THR A 339 -31.74 51.00 -0.48
CA THR A 339 -32.80 51.99 -0.71
C THR A 339 -32.84 53.06 0.37
N VAL A 340 -33.16 54.29 -0.06
CA VAL A 340 -33.49 55.43 0.78
C VAL A 340 -34.95 55.81 0.51
N THR A 341 -35.82 55.58 1.48
CA THR A 341 -37.23 55.97 1.43
C THR A 341 -37.35 57.44 1.85
N VAL A 342 -37.88 58.28 0.97
CA VAL A 342 -38.21 59.69 1.24
C VAL A 342 -39.72 59.80 1.45
N LYS A 343 -40.16 60.56 2.46
CA LYS A 343 -41.57 60.77 2.77
C LYS A 343 -41.91 62.25 2.97
N ASP A 344 -43.13 62.62 2.58
CA ASP A 344 -43.72 63.94 2.83
C ASP A 344 -44.36 64.03 4.23
N ALA A 345 -45.06 65.15 4.49
CA ALA A 345 -45.83 65.38 5.70
C ALA A 345 -47.19 64.65 5.74
N ALA A 346 -47.68 64.11 4.61
CA ALA A 346 -48.94 63.37 4.51
C ALA A 346 -48.75 61.84 4.72
N GLY A 347 -47.53 61.34 4.55
CA GLY A 347 -47.16 59.93 4.63
C GLY A 347 -46.92 59.26 3.27
N ASN A 348 -47.02 59.98 2.15
CA ASN A 348 -46.63 59.48 0.83
C ASN A 348 -45.14 59.15 0.83
N ALA A 349 -44.72 58.17 0.00
CA ALA A 349 -43.36 57.68 0.00
C ALA A 349 -42.85 57.37 -1.41
N VAL A 350 -41.57 57.65 -1.65
CA VAL A 350 -40.79 57.18 -2.80
C VAL A 350 -39.51 56.51 -2.32
N GLU A 351 -39.05 55.49 -3.03
CA GLU A 351 -37.79 54.79 -2.73
C GLU A 351 -36.73 55.10 -3.79
N VAL A 352 -35.55 55.51 -3.31
CA VAL A 352 -34.41 55.86 -4.16
C VAL A 352 -33.32 54.80 -3.99
N PRO A 353 -32.95 54.04 -5.03
CA PRO A 353 -31.82 53.13 -4.97
C PRO A 353 -30.50 53.91 -4.98
N VAL A 354 -29.56 53.50 -4.13
CA VAL A 354 -28.25 54.13 -3.95
C VAL A 354 -27.17 53.06 -4.10
N THR A 355 -26.50 53.05 -5.25
CA THR A 355 -25.39 52.12 -5.55
C THR A 355 -24.05 52.73 -5.17
N VAL A 356 -23.34 52.06 -4.28
CA VAL A 356 -22.05 52.47 -3.70
C VAL A 356 -20.95 51.48 -4.04
N ASP A 357 -19.74 51.99 -4.22
CA ASP A 357 -18.60 51.20 -4.68
C ASP A 357 -17.84 50.65 -3.46
N ILE A 358 -17.34 49.42 -3.56
CA ILE A 358 -16.60 48.75 -2.49
C ILE A 358 -15.11 48.81 -2.82
N LEU A 359 -14.35 49.51 -1.98
CA LEU A 359 -12.90 49.47 -2.08
C LEU A 359 -12.37 48.13 -1.58
N ALA A 360 -11.75 47.38 -2.49
CA ALA A 360 -11.02 46.15 -2.24
C ALA A 360 -10.09 46.23 -1.01
N ARG A 361 -9.88 45.10 -0.34
CA ARG A 361 -8.81 44.89 0.63
C ARG A 361 -8.53 43.41 0.81
N ASN A 362 -7.36 43.00 0.36
CA ASN A 362 -6.69 41.74 0.63
C ASN A 362 -5.54 41.96 1.65
N ALA A 363 -4.87 40.90 2.10
CA ALA A 363 -3.57 40.91 2.73
C ALA A 363 -2.65 39.89 2.05
N ASP A 364 -1.50 40.31 1.51
CA ASP A 364 -0.61 39.41 0.77
C ASP A 364 -0.13 38.19 1.60
N PRO A 365 0.23 37.06 0.95
CA PRO A 365 0.79 35.89 1.63
C PRO A 365 2.09 36.20 2.39
N PHE A 366 2.42 35.37 3.37
CA PHE A 366 3.61 35.50 4.20
C PHE A 366 4.25 34.15 4.55
N GLY A 367 5.49 34.20 5.04
CA GLY A 367 6.22 33.01 5.48
C GLY A 367 6.66 32.05 4.36
N ALA A 368 6.51 32.46 3.09
CA ALA A 368 6.85 31.70 1.89
C ALA A 368 8.26 31.09 1.94
N ARG A 369 8.34 29.77 1.75
CA ARG A 369 9.56 28.96 1.81
C ARG A 369 9.45 27.77 0.87
N ALA A 370 10.50 27.51 0.09
CA ALA A 370 10.72 26.27 -0.62
C ALA A 370 11.88 25.50 0.03
N ARG A 371 11.87 24.17 -0.05
CA ARG A 371 12.93 23.28 0.42
C ARG A 371 13.00 22.05 -0.49
N ALA A 372 14.21 21.65 -0.88
CA ALA A 372 14.44 20.36 -1.51
C ALA A 372 14.82 19.33 -0.43
N ASP A 373 14.30 18.12 -0.57
CA ASP A 373 14.86 16.92 0.06
C ASP A 373 16.12 16.48 -0.73
N ASN A 374 16.96 15.60 -0.19
CA ASN A 374 18.21 15.18 -0.86
C ASN A 374 17.89 14.36 -2.14
N PRO A 375 18.59 14.60 -3.28
CA PRO A 375 18.34 13.85 -4.51
C PRO A 375 18.63 12.35 -4.35
N SER A 376 17.84 11.52 -5.02
CA SER A 376 18.06 10.07 -5.19
C SER A 376 19.43 9.80 -5.82
N LEU A 377 20.21 8.84 -5.28
CA LEU A 377 21.48 8.46 -5.91
C LEU A 377 21.26 7.79 -7.28
N THR A 378 20.31 6.85 -7.35
CA THR A 378 19.95 6.12 -8.59
C THR A 378 19.50 7.08 -9.69
N THR A 379 18.43 7.83 -9.45
CA THR A 379 17.68 8.59 -10.47
C THR A 379 17.96 10.10 -10.48
N GLY A 380 18.72 10.63 -9.51
CA GLY A 380 18.94 12.06 -9.33
C GLY A 380 17.72 12.89 -8.90
N THR A 381 16.52 12.29 -8.82
CA THR A 381 15.27 13.02 -8.55
C THR A 381 15.20 13.57 -7.12
N ALA A 382 14.59 14.75 -6.95
CA ALA A 382 14.43 15.40 -5.66
C ALA A 382 12.99 15.92 -5.46
N ILE A 383 12.43 15.69 -4.26
CA ILE A 383 11.13 16.27 -3.88
C ILE A 383 11.35 17.66 -3.29
N ILE A 384 10.60 18.63 -3.79
CA ILE A 384 10.59 20.01 -3.32
C ILE A 384 9.25 20.29 -2.63
N ARG A 385 9.31 20.91 -1.46
CA ARG A 385 8.14 21.26 -0.64
C ARG A 385 8.03 22.76 -0.54
N VAL A 386 6.94 23.33 -1.02
CA VAL A 386 6.67 24.77 -0.97
C VAL A 386 5.59 25.04 0.06
N SER A 387 5.78 26.08 0.88
CA SER A 387 4.86 26.40 1.97
C SER A 387 4.78 27.90 2.19
N ALA A 388 3.57 28.39 2.41
CA ALA A 388 3.26 29.78 2.73
C ALA A 388 2.01 29.81 3.63
N TYR A 389 1.70 30.99 4.17
CA TYR A 389 0.52 31.23 5.00
C TYR A 389 -0.15 32.53 4.56
N ASP A 390 -1.43 32.65 4.86
CA ASP A 390 -2.20 33.87 4.66
C ASP A 390 -3.00 34.25 5.93
N PHE A 391 -3.34 35.54 6.07
CA PHE A 391 -4.08 36.13 7.18
C PHE A 391 -5.60 36.22 6.94
N ASP A 392 -6.05 36.36 5.69
CA ASP A 392 -7.48 36.34 5.32
C ASP A 392 -8.00 34.88 5.32
N ARG A 393 -7.07 33.92 5.10
CA ARG A 393 -7.17 32.46 4.93
C ARG A 393 -7.55 32.02 3.52
N ASP A 394 -6.98 32.69 2.54
CA ASP A 394 -7.20 32.36 1.13
C ASP A 394 -6.53 31.04 0.73
N PRO A 395 -7.13 30.28 -0.21
CA PRO A 395 -6.45 29.19 -0.89
C PRO A 395 -5.24 29.74 -1.63
N LEU A 396 -4.05 29.18 -1.38
CA LEU A 396 -2.82 29.60 -2.04
C LEU A 396 -2.54 28.72 -3.25
N ASP A 397 -2.49 29.34 -4.42
CA ASP A 397 -2.00 28.76 -5.66
C ASP A 397 -0.46 28.84 -5.69
N ILE A 398 0.21 27.77 -6.11
CA ILE A 398 1.67 27.67 -6.13
C ILE A 398 2.12 27.18 -7.50
N THR A 399 2.89 28.01 -8.21
CA THR A 399 3.38 27.69 -9.56
C THR A 399 4.91 27.71 -9.60
N GLY A 400 5.51 26.71 -10.24
CA GLY A 400 6.95 26.61 -10.51
C GLY A 400 7.28 26.77 -12.00
N PRO A 401 8.58 26.83 -12.36
CA PRO A 401 9.01 26.64 -13.74
C PRO A 401 8.76 25.18 -14.16
N LEU A 402 8.21 24.92 -15.34
CA LEU A 402 7.96 23.55 -15.82
C LEU A 402 9.27 22.78 -16.11
N SER A 403 10.33 23.49 -16.50
CA SER A 403 11.67 22.96 -16.69
C SER A 403 12.74 24.05 -16.61
N THR A 404 13.99 23.63 -16.52
CA THR A 404 15.20 24.46 -16.56
C THR A 404 16.17 23.94 -17.63
N GLY A 405 17.38 24.47 -17.68
CA GLY A 405 18.46 23.89 -18.49
C GLY A 405 19.06 22.60 -17.91
N LYS A 406 18.63 22.16 -16.72
CA LYS A 406 19.21 21.03 -15.97
C LYS A 406 18.21 19.95 -15.59
N GLY A 407 16.91 20.22 -15.63
CA GLY A 407 15.87 19.25 -15.28
C GLY A 407 14.46 19.71 -15.56
N GLU A 408 13.51 18.81 -15.37
CA GLU A 408 12.07 19.05 -15.46
C GLU A 408 11.44 19.07 -14.07
N LEU A 409 10.27 19.71 -13.94
CA LEU A 409 9.56 19.86 -12.67
C LEU A 409 8.07 19.54 -12.83
N VAL A 410 7.62 18.53 -12.11
CA VAL A 410 6.21 18.09 -12.06
C VAL A 410 5.57 18.56 -10.77
N ASP A 411 4.37 19.13 -10.82
CA ASP A 411 3.54 19.38 -9.64
C ASP A 411 2.79 18.11 -9.24
N ASN A 412 2.92 17.70 -7.98
CA ASN A 412 2.27 16.49 -7.45
C ASN A 412 0.83 16.77 -6.96
N GLY A 413 0.38 18.03 -6.95
CA GLY A 413 -0.97 18.44 -6.55
C GLY A 413 -1.22 18.49 -5.04
N ASP A 414 -0.22 18.17 -4.21
CA ASP A 414 -0.28 18.16 -2.74
C ASP A 414 0.51 19.31 -2.08
N GLY A 415 1.06 20.24 -2.88
CA GLY A 415 2.00 21.27 -2.44
C GLY A 415 3.47 20.85 -2.50
N THR A 416 3.76 19.68 -3.09
CA THR A 416 5.10 19.24 -3.43
C THR A 416 5.31 19.13 -4.93
N PHE A 417 6.56 19.29 -5.36
CA PHE A 417 6.98 19.19 -6.75
C PHE A 417 8.11 18.17 -6.86
N THR A 418 8.11 17.39 -7.94
CA THR A 418 9.15 16.42 -8.26
C THR A 418 10.09 17.00 -9.30
N TYR A 419 11.35 17.24 -8.94
CA TYR A 419 12.41 17.66 -9.87
C TYR A 419 13.19 16.44 -10.37
N THR A 420 13.36 16.36 -11.69
CA THR A 420 14.10 15.30 -12.37
C THR A 420 15.23 15.92 -13.19
N PRO A 421 16.52 15.73 -12.82
CA PRO A 421 17.64 16.25 -13.61
C PRO A 421 17.80 15.49 -14.92
N THR A 422 18.33 16.15 -15.95
CA THR A 422 18.71 15.50 -17.21
C THR A 422 20.02 14.72 -17.04
N ALA A 423 20.19 13.64 -17.80
CA ALA A 423 21.42 12.85 -17.78
C ALA A 423 22.68 13.70 -18.01
N ALA A 424 22.63 14.63 -18.97
CA ALA A 424 23.73 15.57 -19.24
C ALA A 424 24.04 16.53 -18.08
N ALA A 425 23.04 16.90 -17.25
CA ALA A 425 23.27 17.70 -16.05
C ALA A 425 23.91 16.85 -14.93
N ARG A 426 23.54 15.57 -14.81
CA ARG A 426 24.19 14.62 -13.89
C ARG A 426 25.63 14.34 -14.29
N GLU A 427 25.89 14.08 -15.58
CA GLU A 427 27.22 13.90 -16.16
C GLU A 427 28.11 15.13 -15.91
N ALA A 428 27.60 16.34 -16.17
CA ALA A 428 28.32 17.58 -15.89
C ALA A 428 28.57 17.83 -14.39
N ALA A 429 27.81 17.22 -13.49
CA ALA A 429 28.04 17.26 -12.05
C ALA A 429 29.06 16.21 -11.55
N SER A 430 29.30 15.15 -12.33
CA SER A 430 30.23 14.05 -12.03
C SER A 430 31.70 14.39 -12.22
N ASP A 431 32.05 15.31 -13.12
CA ASP A 431 33.44 15.77 -13.28
C ASP A 431 33.95 16.28 -11.91
N PRO A 432 35.06 15.75 -11.36
CA PRO A 432 35.56 16.14 -10.05
C PRO A 432 35.96 17.62 -9.99
N ASP A 433 36.42 18.20 -11.10
CA ASP A 433 36.78 19.61 -11.24
C ASP A 433 35.58 20.50 -11.64
N ALA A 434 34.36 19.95 -11.74
CA ALA A 434 33.16 20.72 -12.07
C ALA A 434 32.91 21.88 -11.08
N PRO A 435 32.42 23.04 -11.56
CA PRO A 435 32.08 24.17 -10.71
C PRO A 435 30.79 23.94 -9.91
N ASP A 436 30.62 24.69 -8.81
CA ASP A 436 29.44 24.57 -7.93
C ASP A 436 28.10 24.79 -8.68
N ASP A 437 28.09 25.62 -9.73
CA ASP A 437 26.91 25.88 -10.54
C ASP A 437 26.60 24.78 -11.57
N ALA A 438 27.47 23.79 -11.77
CA ALA A 438 27.09 22.54 -12.45
C ALA A 438 26.29 21.62 -11.52
N ARG A 439 26.65 21.59 -10.23
CA ARG A 439 26.11 20.67 -9.21
C ARG A 439 24.83 21.16 -8.51
N ILE A 440 24.32 22.34 -8.86
CA ILE A 440 23.13 22.96 -8.25
C ILE A 440 22.22 23.52 -9.35
N ASP A 441 20.90 23.39 -9.21
CA ASP A 441 19.91 24.15 -9.99
C ASP A 441 19.01 25.01 -9.09
N THR A 442 18.67 26.22 -9.53
CA THR A 442 17.99 27.22 -8.69
C THR A 442 16.56 27.47 -9.18
N LEU A 443 15.58 26.91 -8.47
CA LEU A 443 14.16 26.98 -8.81
C LEU A 443 13.48 28.12 -8.05
N THR A 444 12.61 28.88 -8.72
CA THR A 444 11.82 29.96 -8.09
C THR A 444 10.33 29.76 -8.34
N PHE A 445 9.60 29.57 -7.23
CA PHE A 445 8.16 29.40 -7.19
C PHE A 445 7.46 30.73 -6.96
N THR A 446 6.27 30.87 -7.54
CA THR A 446 5.34 31.98 -7.30
C THR A 446 4.15 31.46 -6.50
N ILE A 447 3.78 32.18 -5.44
CA ILE A 447 2.64 31.89 -4.59
C ILE A 447 1.64 33.04 -4.73
N SER A 448 0.39 32.73 -5.07
CA SER A 448 -0.71 33.69 -5.27
C SER A 448 -1.87 33.35 -4.34
N ASP A 449 -2.60 34.37 -3.87
CA ASP A 449 -3.87 34.22 -3.14
C ASP A 449 -5.13 34.35 -4.02
N GLY A 450 -4.96 34.62 -5.32
CA GLY A 450 -6.07 34.90 -6.24
C GLY A 450 -6.83 36.21 -5.95
N HIS A 451 -6.26 37.07 -5.11
CA HIS A 451 -6.76 38.39 -4.71
C HIS A 451 -5.67 39.47 -4.93
N GLY A 452 -4.81 39.24 -5.92
CA GLY A 452 -3.69 40.13 -6.31
C GLY A 452 -2.48 40.15 -5.37
N GLY A 453 -2.44 39.35 -4.31
CA GLY A 453 -1.30 39.26 -3.40
C GLY A 453 -0.36 38.12 -3.79
N ILE A 454 0.91 38.49 -4.07
CA ILE A 454 1.90 37.56 -4.62
C ILE A 454 3.16 37.51 -3.74
N ARG A 455 3.73 36.32 -3.59
CA ARG A 455 5.08 36.07 -3.05
C ARG A 455 5.86 35.14 -3.96
N THR A 456 7.18 35.11 -3.76
CA THR A 456 8.04 34.10 -4.37
C THR A 456 8.83 33.35 -3.30
N ALA A 457 9.22 32.12 -3.62
CA ALA A 457 10.13 31.31 -2.82
C ALA A 457 11.16 30.64 -3.74
N THR A 458 12.43 30.79 -3.42
CA THR A 458 13.55 30.20 -4.18
C THR A 458 14.16 29.04 -3.40
N VAL A 459 14.61 28.01 -4.10
CA VAL A 459 15.33 26.85 -3.56
C VAL A 459 16.45 26.45 -4.51
N ASP A 460 17.59 26.10 -3.93
CA ASP A 460 18.70 25.47 -4.62
C ASP A 460 18.57 23.95 -4.45
N VAL A 461 18.48 23.23 -5.57
CA VAL A 461 18.37 21.77 -5.65
C VAL A 461 19.72 21.21 -6.04
N ILE A 462 20.21 20.19 -5.32
CA ILE A 462 21.46 19.52 -5.67
C ILE A 462 21.20 18.62 -6.89
N VAL A 463 22.01 18.78 -7.93
CA VAL A 463 22.06 17.84 -9.06
C VAL A 463 22.99 16.69 -8.66
N ALA A 464 22.44 15.50 -8.45
CA ALA A 464 23.25 14.34 -8.13
C ALA A 464 24.03 13.87 -9.36
N ALA A 465 25.36 13.90 -9.23
CA ALA A 465 26.28 13.22 -10.13
C ALA A 465 25.86 11.75 -10.38
N TYR A 466 26.26 11.20 -11.52
CA TYR A 466 26.58 9.77 -11.57
C TYR A 466 27.82 9.54 -10.70
N ALA A 467 27.76 8.59 -9.76
CA ALA A 467 28.89 8.30 -8.86
C ALA A 467 29.95 7.45 -9.57
N GLU A 468 31.16 7.41 -9.03
CA GLU A 468 32.21 6.46 -9.43
C GLU A 468 31.70 5.02 -9.28
N SER A 469 31.28 4.42 -10.39
CA SER A 469 30.46 3.21 -10.41
C SER A 469 31.33 1.95 -10.43
N SER A 470 31.09 1.01 -9.52
CA SER A 470 31.72 -0.33 -9.59
C SER A 470 30.76 -1.33 -10.24
N ALA A 471 31.25 -2.16 -11.17
CA ALA A 471 30.41 -3.14 -11.87
C ALA A 471 29.83 -4.25 -10.95
N SER A 472 30.37 -4.44 -9.75
CA SER A 472 29.96 -5.50 -8.84
C SER A 472 30.17 -5.17 -7.36
N THR A 473 29.52 -5.96 -6.52
CA THR A 473 29.46 -5.81 -5.06
C THR A 473 30.19 -6.97 -4.35
N PRO A 474 30.86 -6.74 -3.21
CA PRO A 474 31.42 -7.83 -2.41
C PRO A 474 30.32 -8.69 -1.77
N GLY A 475 30.55 -10.01 -1.72
CA GLY A 475 29.68 -10.99 -1.07
C GLY A 475 28.74 -11.72 -2.04
N ARG A 476 27.98 -12.68 -1.50
CA ARG A 476 26.89 -13.40 -2.19
C ARG A 476 25.58 -12.62 -2.05
N ALA A 477 24.73 -12.63 -3.07
CA ALA A 477 23.37 -12.09 -3.02
C ALA A 477 22.52 -12.72 -1.90
N ALA A 478 21.54 -11.95 -1.44
CA ALA A 478 20.47 -12.38 -0.54
C ALA A 478 19.11 -12.06 -1.17
N GLY A 479 18.81 -12.73 -2.29
CA GLY A 479 17.67 -12.39 -3.15
C GLY A 479 18.04 -11.43 -4.29
N PRO A 480 17.14 -11.27 -5.28
CA PRO A 480 17.29 -10.34 -6.39
C PRO A 480 17.29 -8.88 -5.90
N VAL A 481 17.57 -7.94 -6.81
CA VAL A 481 17.44 -6.51 -6.51
C VAL A 481 16.05 -6.13 -6.01
N LEU A 482 16.02 -5.10 -5.18
CA LEU A 482 14.81 -4.53 -4.60
C LEU A 482 14.68 -3.09 -5.09
N VAL A 483 13.82 -2.87 -6.08
CA VAL A 483 13.54 -1.53 -6.64
C VAL A 483 12.40 -0.87 -5.84
N SER A 484 12.57 0.40 -5.49
CA SER A 484 11.59 1.16 -4.71
C SER A 484 10.66 2.02 -5.56
N SER A 485 9.54 2.47 -4.96
CA SER A 485 8.56 3.35 -5.60
C SER A 485 9.10 4.74 -5.99
N ASN A 486 10.24 5.15 -5.42
CA ASN A 486 10.96 6.37 -5.79
C ASN A 486 12.17 6.10 -6.71
N GLY A 487 12.27 4.89 -7.29
CA GLY A 487 13.31 4.49 -8.23
C GLY A 487 14.69 4.24 -7.62
N THR A 488 14.82 4.05 -6.30
CA THR A 488 16.08 3.60 -5.71
C THR A 488 16.20 2.08 -5.85
N ILE A 489 17.32 1.60 -6.38
CA ILE A 489 17.59 0.17 -6.56
C ILE A 489 18.56 -0.28 -5.47
N TYR A 490 18.19 -1.33 -4.72
CA TYR A 490 19.04 -1.93 -3.69
C TYR A 490 19.42 -3.37 -4.05
N GLN A 491 20.71 -3.72 -4.03
CA GLN A 491 21.17 -5.11 -3.88
C GLN A 491 21.63 -5.35 -2.45
N VAL A 492 21.24 -6.48 -1.86
CA VAL A 492 21.75 -6.91 -0.55
C VAL A 492 22.69 -8.09 -0.74
N THR A 493 23.85 -8.04 -0.09
CA THR A 493 24.85 -9.11 -0.11
C THR A 493 25.33 -9.47 1.28
N TYR A 494 25.99 -10.63 1.40
CA TYR A 494 26.68 -11.04 2.61
C TYR A 494 28.04 -11.71 2.34
N ASP A 495 28.99 -11.42 3.21
CA ASP A 495 30.33 -12.03 3.21
C ASP A 495 30.23 -13.47 3.79
N LEU A 496 30.99 -14.39 3.20
CA LEU A 496 31.28 -15.71 3.79
C LEU A 496 32.67 -15.72 4.45
N ASP A 497 32.85 -16.57 5.46
CA ASP A 497 34.18 -16.97 5.93
C ASP A 497 34.80 -18.09 5.09
N SER A 498 36.06 -18.45 5.37
CA SER A 498 36.80 -19.52 4.69
C SER A 498 36.25 -20.94 4.92
N THR A 499 35.16 -21.09 5.66
CA THR A 499 34.41 -22.33 5.90
C THR A 499 32.99 -22.23 5.31
N ASN A 500 32.73 -21.23 4.45
CA ASN A 500 31.44 -20.89 3.86
C ASN A 500 30.35 -20.51 4.89
N ASN A 501 30.68 -20.11 6.13
CA ASN A 501 29.67 -19.58 7.05
C ASN A 501 29.41 -18.09 6.76
N PRO A 502 28.15 -17.63 6.80
CA PRO A 502 27.83 -16.22 6.57
C PRO A 502 28.12 -15.36 7.82
N ILE A 503 28.81 -14.22 7.64
CA ILE A 503 29.38 -13.44 8.75
C ILE A 503 28.96 -11.97 8.83
N ARG A 504 28.69 -11.31 7.70
CA ARG A 504 28.50 -9.86 7.57
C ARG A 504 27.56 -9.55 6.42
N THR A 505 26.76 -8.49 6.53
CA THR A 505 25.84 -8.02 5.48
C THR A 505 26.24 -6.65 4.97
N ARG A 506 25.97 -6.37 3.69
CA ARG A 506 26.03 -5.03 3.08
C ARG A 506 24.78 -4.79 2.25
N VAL A 507 24.48 -3.52 2.02
CA VAL A 507 23.52 -3.09 1.00
C VAL A 507 24.26 -2.19 0.02
N SER A 508 23.96 -2.31 -1.26
CA SER A 508 24.49 -1.45 -2.32
C SER A 508 23.33 -0.76 -3.03
N ILE A 509 23.45 0.55 -3.21
CA ILE A 509 22.55 1.35 -4.02
C ILE A 509 23.11 1.35 -5.44
N LEU A 510 22.26 1.00 -6.40
CA LEU A 510 22.66 0.86 -7.81
C LEU A 510 22.09 2.01 -8.66
N ASP A 511 22.64 2.21 -9.85
CA ASP A 511 22.02 2.96 -10.94
C ASP A 511 21.10 2.08 -11.81
N GLU A 512 20.50 2.71 -12.82
CA GLU A 512 19.61 2.11 -13.81
C GLU A 512 20.27 1.02 -14.68
N ASP A 513 21.61 1.00 -14.78
CA ASP A 513 22.41 -0.02 -15.47
C ASP A 513 22.96 -1.10 -14.51
N GLY A 514 22.48 -1.13 -13.26
CA GLY A 514 22.89 -2.10 -12.23
C GLY A 514 24.28 -1.87 -11.63
N GLN A 515 24.97 -0.78 -11.98
CA GLN A 515 26.29 -0.47 -11.43
C GLN A 515 26.18 0.10 -10.02
N VAL A 516 27.22 -0.09 -9.20
CA VAL A 516 27.22 0.24 -7.77
C VAL A 516 27.61 1.69 -7.54
N LEU A 517 26.65 2.51 -7.12
CA LEU A 517 26.86 3.93 -6.77
C LEU A 517 27.37 4.14 -5.35
N LYS A 518 26.88 3.35 -4.38
CA LYS A 518 27.35 3.37 -2.98
C LYS A 518 27.04 2.06 -2.27
N THR A 519 28.02 1.50 -1.57
CA THR A 519 27.84 0.36 -0.64
C THR A 519 27.85 0.84 0.81
N THR A 520 26.97 0.30 1.65
CA THR A 520 26.89 0.63 3.08
C THR A 520 28.11 0.15 3.86
N ASP A 521 28.28 0.75 5.05
CA ASP A 521 29.01 0.10 6.15
C ASP A 521 28.43 -1.31 6.47
N VAL A 522 29.25 -2.13 7.14
CA VAL A 522 28.90 -3.51 7.48
C VAL A 522 27.77 -3.58 8.50
N ILE A 523 26.66 -4.22 8.13
CA ILE A 523 25.59 -4.59 9.04
C ILE A 523 25.94 -5.95 9.67
N PRO A 524 26.03 -6.09 11.02
CA PRO A 524 26.48 -7.34 11.65
C PRO A 524 25.50 -8.51 11.47
N GLY A 525 26.01 -9.71 11.18
CA GLY A 525 25.20 -10.89 10.88
C GLY A 525 24.91 -11.03 9.38
N TYR A 526 23.95 -11.88 9.02
CA TYR A 526 23.58 -12.18 7.63
C TYR A 526 22.05 -12.17 7.44
N PRO A 527 21.51 -11.80 6.26
CA PRO A 527 20.08 -11.95 5.99
C PRO A 527 19.73 -13.44 5.98
N VAL A 528 18.50 -13.80 6.35
CA VAL A 528 18.04 -15.18 6.24
C VAL A 528 16.88 -15.26 5.27
N GLU A 529 16.81 -16.33 4.49
CA GLU A 529 15.76 -16.57 3.49
C GLU A 529 14.35 -16.49 4.09
N GLN A 530 14.18 -16.85 5.38
CA GLN A 530 12.90 -16.70 6.10
C GLN A 530 12.37 -15.26 6.11
N ALA A 531 13.23 -14.25 6.01
CA ALA A 531 12.86 -12.84 6.15
C ALA A 531 13.83 -11.98 5.31
N LEU A 532 13.80 -12.18 4.00
CA LEU A 532 14.54 -11.35 3.05
C LEU A 532 14.18 -9.85 3.24
N PRO A 533 15.12 -8.93 2.93
CA PRO A 533 14.91 -7.49 3.07
C PRO A 533 13.69 -6.98 2.28
N VAL A 534 13.00 -5.96 2.80
CA VAL A 534 11.80 -5.40 2.15
C VAL A 534 11.84 -3.89 2.06
N VAL A 535 11.48 -3.36 0.90
CA VAL A 535 11.32 -1.92 0.68
C VAL A 535 10.04 -1.44 1.35
N ARG A 536 10.09 -0.25 1.95
CA ARG A 536 8.96 0.41 2.59
C ARG A 536 8.39 1.50 1.66
N PRO A 537 7.12 1.93 1.82
CA PRO A 537 6.51 2.96 0.98
C PRO A 537 7.19 4.34 1.03
N ASP A 538 8.11 4.56 1.98
CA ASP A 538 8.95 5.76 2.05
C ASP A 538 10.29 5.63 1.28
N GLY A 539 10.41 4.62 0.42
CA GLY A 539 11.57 4.37 -0.44
C GLY A 539 12.76 3.67 0.24
N SER A 540 12.75 3.58 1.57
CA SER A 540 13.85 2.98 2.33
C SER A 540 13.73 1.45 2.46
N LEU A 541 14.87 0.78 2.54
CA LEU A 541 14.97 -0.66 2.73
C LEU A 541 14.98 -1.02 4.22
N LEU A 542 14.20 -2.03 4.62
CA LEU A 542 14.31 -2.65 5.95
C LEU A 542 15.05 -3.99 5.85
N VAL A 543 16.13 -4.10 6.60
CA VAL A 543 17.04 -5.26 6.60
C VAL A 543 17.02 -5.92 7.98
N THR A 544 16.86 -7.24 8.00
CA THR A 544 16.92 -8.04 9.24
C THR A 544 18.05 -9.06 9.12
N THR A 545 19.08 -8.93 9.97
CA THR A 545 20.28 -9.79 9.93
C THR A 545 20.35 -10.70 11.15
N TYR A 546 20.53 -12.00 10.97
CA TYR A 546 20.69 -12.96 12.05
C TYR A 546 22.17 -13.16 12.45
N LYS A 547 22.41 -13.42 13.73
CA LYS A 547 23.70 -13.85 14.27
C LYS A 547 23.54 -15.11 15.12
N ALA A 548 23.87 -16.25 14.53
CA ALA A 548 23.73 -17.56 15.15
C ALA A 548 24.46 -17.69 16.50
N SER A 549 25.67 -17.12 16.62
CA SER A 549 26.49 -17.23 17.84
C SER A 549 25.88 -16.54 19.08
N SER A 550 24.93 -15.62 18.90
CA SER A 550 24.19 -14.95 19.98
C SER A 550 22.69 -15.23 19.97
N ASN A 551 22.19 -15.95 18.95
CA ASN A 551 20.77 -16.21 18.73
C ASN A 551 19.92 -14.91 18.75
N THR A 552 20.38 -13.93 17.98
CA THR A 552 19.78 -12.59 17.89
C THR A 552 19.68 -12.13 16.45
N SER A 553 18.56 -11.50 16.10
CA SER A 553 18.38 -10.70 14.90
C SER A 553 18.70 -9.23 15.18
N THR A 554 19.37 -8.53 14.26
CA THR A 554 19.47 -7.07 14.23
C THR A 554 18.46 -6.53 13.23
N VAL A 555 17.81 -5.41 13.53
CA VAL A 555 16.84 -4.75 12.64
C VAL A 555 17.38 -3.38 12.27
N SER A 556 17.55 -3.12 10.98
CA SER A 556 18.08 -1.87 10.45
C SER A 556 17.20 -1.32 9.33
N ILE A 557 17.18 -0.01 9.19
CA ILE A 557 16.71 0.67 7.97
C ILE A 557 17.96 1.18 7.23
N VAL A 558 17.97 1.06 5.91
CA VAL A 558 18.91 1.71 5.00
C VAL A 558 18.11 2.65 4.10
N ASP A 559 18.50 3.92 4.01
CA ASP A 559 17.86 4.87 3.10
C ASP A 559 18.49 4.86 1.70
N GLY A 560 17.89 5.60 0.77
CA GLY A 560 18.41 5.72 -0.60
C GLY A 560 19.71 6.52 -0.74
N GLN A 561 20.30 6.95 0.38
CA GLN A 561 21.66 7.50 0.46
C GLN A 561 22.65 6.48 1.04
N GLY A 562 22.23 5.26 1.39
CA GLY A 562 23.09 4.25 2.00
C GLY A 562 23.46 4.50 3.45
N GLU A 563 22.69 5.32 4.18
CA GLU A 563 22.90 5.51 5.61
C GLU A 563 22.18 4.44 6.44
N VAL A 564 22.94 3.73 7.29
CA VAL A 564 22.42 2.58 8.05
C VAL A 564 21.94 3.00 9.44
N LYS A 565 20.63 2.92 9.66
CA LYS A 565 19.98 3.17 10.95
C LYS A 565 19.55 1.88 11.64
N THR A 566 20.41 1.33 12.47
CA THR A 566 20.05 0.22 13.38
C THR A 566 18.97 0.64 14.37
N LEU A 567 17.84 -0.07 14.38
CA LEU A 567 16.71 0.17 15.29
C LEU A 567 16.81 -0.58 16.61
N GLY A 568 17.51 -1.73 16.61
CA GLY A 568 17.72 -2.56 17.79
C GLY A 568 17.95 -4.02 17.44
N THR A 569 17.99 -4.86 18.48
CA THR A 569 18.12 -6.32 18.35
C THR A 569 16.93 -7.06 18.98
N VAL A 570 16.62 -8.24 18.43
CA VAL A 570 15.53 -9.12 18.84
C VAL A 570 16.10 -10.53 19.06
N ILE A 571 15.60 -11.25 20.06
CA ILE A 571 16.04 -12.64 20.34
C ILE A 571 15.36 -13.60 19.35
N GLY A 572 16.11 -14.59 18.86
CA GLY A 572 15.65 -15.57 17.86
C GLY A 572 16.16 -15.27 16.45
N GLN A 573 16.08 -16.29 15.59
CA GLN A 573 16.23 -16.18 14.14
C GLN A 573 14.90 -15.70 13.53
N PRO A 574 14.89 -14.92 12.44
CA PRO A 574 13.66 -14.64 11.71
C PRO A 574 13.02 -15.93 11.19
N SER A 575 11.68 -16.01 11.19
CA SER A 575 10.97 -17.29 10.99
C SER A 575 9.72 -17.25 10.11
N ALA A 576 9.45 -16.11 9.47
CA ALA A 576 8.43 -15.92 8.43
C ALA A 576 8.71 -14.60 7.69
N PRO A 577 8.22 -14.45 6.43
CA PRO A 577 8.44 -13.25 5.62
C PRO A 577 8.09 -11.93 6.30
N MET A 578 8.66 -10.84 5.78
CA MET A 578 8.43 -9.50 6.29
C MET A 578 7.23 -8.85 5.58
N THR A 579 6.06 -8.86 6.22
CA THR A 579 4.84 -8.26 5.69
C THR A 579 4.88 -6.73 5.83
N VAL A 580 4.77 -6.00 4.73
CA VAL A 580 4.70 -4.52 4.71
C VAL A 580 3.23 -4.09 4.62
N ALA A 581 2.76 -3.34 5.62
CA ALA A 581 1.43 -2.72 5.57
C ALA A 581 1.43 -1.47 4.65
N PRO A 582 0.32 -1.14 3.98
CA PRO A 582 0.17 0.09 3.20
C PRO A 582 0.50 1.37 3.96
N ASN A 583 0.32 1.39 5.29
CA ASN A 583 0.70 2.53 6.13
C ASN A 583 2.22 2.63 6.44
N GLY A 584 3.05 1.76 5.85
CA GLY A 584 4.51 1.71 6.01
C GLY A 584 5.02 1.00 7.28
N ALA A 585 4.15 0.38 8.09
CA ALA A 585 4.58 -0.50 9.16
C ALA A 585 4.98 -1.89 8.64
N VAL A 586 6.09 -2.44 9.13
CA VAL A 586 6.60 -3.76 8.74
C VAL A 586 6.46 -4.74 9.91
N PHE A 587 6.05 -5.97 9.61
CA PHE A 587 5.83 -7.04 10.57
C PHE A 587 6.59 -8.30 10.16
N PHE A 588 7.19 -8.99 11.12
CA PHE A 588 7.82 -10.30 10.90
C PHE A 588 7.89 -11.07 12.22
N LYS A 589 8.29 -12.35 12.17
CA LYS A 589 8.46 -13.17 13.37
C LYS A 589 9.92 -13.50 13.65
N THR A 590 10.26 -13.70 14.92
CA THR A 590 11.47 -14.44 15.31
C THR A 590 11.12 -15.67 16.17
N ARG A 591 11.80 -16.79 15.90
CA ARG A 591 11.69 -18.07 16.62
C ARG A 591 12.97 -18.31 17.40
N GLN A 592 12.85 -18.64 18.69
CA GLN A 592 13.98 -19.02 19.53
C GLN A 592 13.93 -20.53 19.78
N PHE A 593 14.85 -21.28 19.16
CA PHE A 593 14.89 -22.75 19.21
C PHE A 593 15.27 -23.36 20.57
N ALA A 594 15.50 -22.54 21.61
CA ALA A 594 15.72 -23.04 22.97
C ALA A 594 14.39 -23.47 23.61
N SER A 595 14.39 -24.60 24.30
CA SER A 595 13.17 -25.24 24.81
C SER A 595 12.31 -24.31 25.68
N GLY A 596 11.06 -24.09 25.25
CA GLY A 596 10.07 -23.25 25.94
C GLY A 596 10.19 -21.73 25.72
N SER A 597 11.13 -21.25 24.89
CA SER A 597 11.42 -19.80 24.78
C SER A 597 10.63 -19.03 23.69
N GLY A 598 9.97 -19.76 22.78
CA GLY A 598 8.82 -19.29 22.00
C GLY A 598 9.07 -18.33 20.84
N ASP A 599 8.01 -18.14 20.07
CA ASP A 599 7.89 -17.19 18.96
C ASP A 599 7.59 -15.77 19.45
N ARG A 600 8.06 -14.79 18.68
CA ARG A 600 7.82 -13.35 18.87
C ARG A 600 7.31 -12.74 17.58
N LEU A 601 6.33 -11.83 17.70
CA LEU A 601 5.98 -10.90 16.63
C LEU A 601 6.82 -9.64 16.81
N VAL A 602 7.47 -9.19 15.75
CA VAL A 602 8.18 -7.92 15.67
C VAL A 602 7.35 -6.95 14.83
N ARG A 603 7.33 -5.68 15.23
CA ARG A 603 6.75 -4.58 14.47
C ARG A 603 7.75 -3.43 14.38
N VAL A 604 7.90 -2.87 13.19
CA VAL A 604 8.53 -1.56 12.97
C VAL A 604 7.46 -0.62 12.42
N SER A 605 7.21 0.53 13.05
CA SER A 605 6.32 1.55 12.46
C SER A 605 6.98 2.24 11.26
N ALA A 606 6.20 2.88 10.39
CA ALA A 606 6.71 3.73 9.31
C ALA A 606 7.79 4.74 9.77
N THR A 607 7.67 5.26 10.99
CA THR A 607 8.65 6.15 11.62
C THR A 607 9.90 5.46 12.21
N GLY A 608 10.12 4.17 11.95
CA GLY A 608 11.23 3.37 12.48
C GLY A 608 11.08 2.94 13.95
N GLY A 609 9.86 2.90 14.49
CA GLY A 609 9.59 2.55 15.88
C GLY A 609 9.46 1.04 16.10
N LEU A 610 10.53 0.41 16.60
CA LEU A 610 10.58 -1.03 16.90
C LEU A 610 9.76 -1.40 18.16
N ARG A 611 8.94 -2.45 18.06
CA ARG A 611 8.24 -3.13 19.19
C ARG A 611 8.28 -4.64 18.99
N VAL A 612 8.27 -5.39 20.10
CA VAL A 612 8.32 -6.87 20.11
C VAL A 612 7.26 -7.41 21.07
N TYR A 613 6.52 -8.43 20.64
CA TYR A 613 5.43 -9.06 21.39
C TYR A 613 5.68 -10.57 21.50
N GLN A 614 5.62 -11.13 22.70
CA GLN A 614 5.74 -12.58 22.92
C GLN A 614 4.45 -13.31 22.51
N LEU A 615 4.57 -14.40 21.75
CA LEU A 615 3.44 -15.18 21.24
C LEU A 615 3.23 -16.48 22.03
N GLY A 616 4.28 -17.25 22.29
CA GLY A 616 4.19 -18.63 22.75
C GLY A 616 4.64 -19.57 21.63
N VAL A 617 3.78 -20.49 21.20
CA VAL A 617 3.88 -21.09 19.85
C VAL A 617 2.89 -20.34 18.96
N ALA A 618 3.30 -19.89 17.79
CA ALA A 618 2.44 -19.12 16.87
C ALA A 618 2.07 -19.91 15.61
N ALA A 619 0.99 -19.50 14.95
CA ALA A 619 0.75 -19.84 13.54
C ALA A 619 1.82 -19.23 12.63
N ASP A 620 1.90 -19.68 11.37
CA ASP A 620 3.11 -19.45 10.58
C ASP A 620 3.20 -18.10 9.85
N SER A 621 2.08 -17.41 9.55
CA SER A 621 2.08 -16.03 9.02
C SER A 621 1.23 -15.07 9.87
N PRO A 622 1.59 -13.77 9.97
CA PRO A 622 0.80 -12.75 10.65
C PRO A 622 -0.16 -12.02 9.68
N SER A 623 -1.44 -11.95 10.02
CA SER A 623 -2.48 -11.32 9.19
C SER A 623 -2.47 -9.79 9.34
N VAL A 624 -1.97 -9.05 8.35
CA VAL A 624 -1.79 -7.59 8.40
C VAL A 624 -2.91 -6.85 7.68
N ALA A 625 -3.55 -5.91 8.36
CA ALA A 625 -4.63 -5.08 7.82
C ALA A 625 -4.09 -3.79 7.15
N PRO A 626 -4.83 -3.17 6.21
CA PRO A 626 -4.40 -1.94 5.53
C PRO A 626 -4.10 -0.75 6.45
N ASP A 627 -4.80 -0.65 7.58
CA ASP A 627 -4.54 0.39 8.59
C ASP A 627 -3.20 0.20 9.34
N GLY A 628 -2.55 -0.94 9.15
CA GLY A 628 -1.35 -1.39 9.87
C GLY A 628 -1.63 -1.93 11.27
N SER A 629 -2.84 -2.44 11.51
CA SER A 629 -3.11 -3.47 12.51
C SER A 629 -2.57 -4.83 12.06
N VAL A 630 -2.37 -5.74 13.01
CA VAL A 630 -1.99 -7.13 12.73
C VAL A 630 -2.64 -8.08 13.72
N TYR A 631 -2.98 -9.27 13.24
CA TYR A 631 -3.58 -10.35 14.00
C TYR A 631 -2.75 -11.62 13.83
N ILE A 632 -2.56 -12.38 14.90
CA ILE A 632 -1.89 -13.69 14.81
C ILE A 632 -2.45 -14.66 15.85
N VAL A 633 -2.75 -15.88 15.42
CA VAL A 633 -3.18 -16.97 16.31
C VAL A 633 -1.94 -17.51 17.04
N SER A 634 -2.01 -17.63 18.36
CA SER A 634 -0.96 -18.24 19.17
C SER A 634 -1.49 -19.08 20.32
N ARG A 635 -0.71 -20.11 20.68
CA ARG A 635 -0.99 -21.04 21.77
C ARG A 635 0.03 -20.85 22.89
N SER A 636 -0.47 -20.75 24.12
CA SER A 636 0.37 -20.62 25.31
C SER A 636 -0.29 -21.34 26.49
N PHE A 637 0.46 -22.19 27.19
CA PHE A 637 -0.03 -23.00 28.32
C PHE A 637 -1.35 -23.76 28.05
N GLY A 638 -1.53 -24.28 26.83
CA GLY A 638 -2.73 -25.01 26.43
C GLY A 638 -3.94 -24.14 26.07
N VAL A 639 -3.79 -22.82 26.00
CA VAL A 639 -4.86 -21.88 25.58
C VAL A 639 -4.51 -21.27 24.22
N THR A 640 -5.42 -21.40 23.26
CA THR A 640 -5.37 -20.70 21.97
C THR A 640 -5.94 -19.28 22.12
N SER A 641 -5.24 -18.27 21.58
CA SER A 641 -5.63 -16.86 21.63
C SER A 641 -5.18 -16.12 20.37
N VAL A 642 -5.94 -15.11 19.94
CA VAL A 642 -5.45 -14.13 18.96
C VAL A 642 -4.70 -13.01 19.69
N LEU A 643 -3.49 -12.68 19.26
CA LEU A 643 -2.88 -11.40 19.57
C LEU A 643 -3.32 -10.40 18.48
N ALA A 644 -4.13 -9.41 18.88
CA ALA A 644 -4.45 -8.26 18.05
C ALA A 644 -3.54 -7.09 18.42
N VAL A 645 -2.87 -6.48 17.45
CA VAL A 645 -2.05 -5.26 17.63
C VAL A 645 -2.60 -4.20 16.68
N GLY A 646 -3.04 -3.06 17.21
CA GLY A 646 -3.56 -1.94 16.43
C GLY A 646 -2.46 -1.03 15.83
N PRO A 647 -2.82 -0.02 15.04
CA PRO A 647 -1.87 0.74 14.21
C PRO A 647 -0.88 1.61 15.02
N GLY A 648 -1.26 2.00 16.25
CA GLY A 648 -0.36 2.63 17.22
C GLY A 648 0.60 1.66 17.95
N GLY A 649 0.63 0.39 17.56
CA GLY A 649 1.41 -0.67 18.23
C GLY A 649 0.87 -1.08 19.60
N ASN A 650 -0.37 -0.70 19.94
CA ASN A 650 -1.05 -1.13 21.18
C ASN A 650 -1.61 -2.53 20.97
N SER A 651 -1.55 -3.41 21.97
CA SER A 651 -1.90 -4.84 21.80
C SER A 651 -2.93 -5.35 22.80
N ARG A 652 -3.77 -6.31 22.37
CA ARG A 652 -4.69 -7.08 23.21
C ARG A 652 -4.65 -8.56 22.83
N ARG A 653 -4.58 -9.45 23.82
CA ARG A 653 -4.87 -10.88 23.62
C ARG A 653 -6.36 -11.16 23.76
N VAL A 654 -6.89 -12.03 22.91
CA VAL A 654 -8.29 -12.44 22.85
C VAL A 654 -8.34 -13.96 22.93
N SER A 655 -8.79 -14.51 24.06
CA SER A 655 -8.89 -15.95 24.26
C SER A 655 -10.00 -16.55 23.41
N LEU A 656 -9.71 -17.69 22.77
CA LEU A 656 -10.68 -18.47 22.00
C LEU A 656 -11.37 -19.51 22.92
N PRO A 657 -12.40 -20.24 22.45
CA PRO A 657 -13.01 -21.33 23.22
C PRO A 657 -12.01 -22.42 23.60
N LEU A 658 -12.29 -23.14 24.70
CA LEU A 658 -11.53 -24.35 25.05
C LEU A 658 -11.85 -25.47 24.06
N GLY A 659 -10.84 -26.25 23.67
CA GLY A 659 -10.96 -27.25 22.59
C GLY A 659 -10.81 -26.68 21.17
N ALA A 660 -10.45 -25.40 21.03
CA ALA A 660 -10.03 -24.79 19.77
C ALA A 660 -8.62 -25.27 19.37
N ASP A 661 -8.52 -26.56 19.07
CA ASP A 661 -7.27 -27.29 18.84
C ASP A 661 -6.87 -27.35 17.36
N THR A 662 -7.80 -27.05 16.45
CA THR A 662 -7.57 -26.65 15.06
C THR A 662 -8.31 -25.33 14.82
N VAL A 663 -7.59 -24.32 14.35
CA VAL A 663 -8.08 -22.95 14.16
C VAL A 663 -7.33 -22.39 12.96
N ASN A 664 -8.05 -21.98 11.92
CA ASN A 664 -7.49 -21.28 10.76
C ASN A 664 -6.92 -19.93 11.21
N ASP A 665 -6.09 -19.30 10.38
CA ASP A 665 -5.59 -17.96 10.70
C ASP A 665 -6.66 -16.86 10.56
N VAL A 666 -6.27 -15.63 10.90
CA VAL A 666 -7.16 -14.47 10.82
C VAL A 666 -7.14 -13.93 9.39
N VAL A 667 -8.32 -13.62 8.88
CA VAL A 667 -8.58 -13.36 7.46
C VAL A 667 -8.83 -11.86 7.28
N ILE A 668 -8.16 -11.20 6.34
CA ILE A 668 -8.33 -9.76 6.13
C ILE A 668 -9.36 -9.53 5.03
N GLY A 669 -10.54 -9.03 5.40
CA GLY A 669 -11.57 -8.64 4.43
C GLY A 669 -11.16 -7.38 3.67
N GLN A 670 -11.76 -7.14 2.50
CA GLN A 670 -11.52 -5.91 1.72
C GLN A 670 -11.97 -4.63 2.46
N ASP A 671 -12.81 -4.75 3.49
CA ASP A 671 -13.15 -3.69 4.44
C ASP A 671 -12.02 -3.36 5.45
N GLY A 672 -10.88 -4.05 5.36
CA GLY A 672 -9.73 -3.92 6.25
C GLY A 672 -9.90 -4.51 7.65
N ARG A 673 -11.00 -5.25 7.92
CA ARG A 673 -11.22 -5.91 9.21
C ARG A 673 -10.66 -7.33 9.21
N GLY A 674 -10.24 -7.81 10.38
CA GLY A 674 -9.82 -9.20 10.58
C GLY A 674 -11.00 -10.10 10.91
N TYR A 675 -11.07 -11.30 10.34
CA TYR A 675 -12.16 -12.27 10.52
C TYR A 675 -11.60 -13.62 10.97
N LEU A 676 -12.22 -14.25 11.97
CA LEU A 676 -11.83 -15.58 12.43
C LEU A 676 -13.05 -16.42 12.78
N THR A 677 -13.04 -17.69 12.41
CA THR A 677 -14.06 -18.67 12.78
C THR A 677 -13.48 -19.74 13.68
N VAL A 678 -14.21 -20.12 14.72
CA VAL A 678 -13.76 -21.17 15.66
C VAL A 678 -14.94 -22.07 16.02
N GLU A 679 -14.75 -23.39 16.03
CA GLU A 679 -15.76 -24.29 16.60
C GLU A 679 -16.02 -23.93 18.08
N ARG A 680 -17.29 -23.96 18.45
CA ARG A 680 -17.79 -23.86 19.81
C ARG A 680 -18.75 -25.03 20.07
N ASN A 681 -18.24 -26.08 20.70
CA ASN A 681 -19.06 -27.16 21.23
C ASN A 681 -19.65 -26.76 22.60
N VAL A 682 -20.96 -26.85 22.76
CA VAL A 682 -21.68 -26.57 24.02
C VAL A 682 -22.66 -27.69 24.30
N PHE A 683 -22.36 -28.54 25.30
CA PHE A 683 -23.17 -29.71 25.66
C PHE A 683 -23.50 -30.65 24.48
N GLY A 684 -22.60 -30.74 23.48
CA GLY A 684 -22.80 -31.54 22.28
C GLY A 684 -23.41 -30.79 21.09
N THR A 685 -23.91 -29.57 21.29
CA THR A 685 -24.30 -28.69 20.16
C THR A 685 -23.04 -28.04 19.59
N LYS A 686 -22.70 -28.37 18.34
CA LYS A 686 -21.65 -27.70 17.56
C LYS A 686 -22.18 -26.41 16.94
N THR A 687 -21.44 -25.33 17.08
CA THR A 687 -21.72 -24.01 16.50
C THR A 687 -20.40 -23.34 16.11
N THR A 688 -20.43 -22.34 15.24
CA THR A 688 -19.23 -21.59 14.84
C THR A 688 -19.28 -20.19 15.40
N ARG A 689 -18.23 -19.78 16.12
CA ARG A 689 -18.02 -18.39 16.54
C ARG A 689 -17.30 -17.59 15.47
N VAL A 690 -17.92 -16.51 15.04
CA VAL A 690 -17.35 -15.51 14.15
C VAL A 690 -16.82 -14.35 15.00
N TYR A 691 -15.50 -14.17 15.01
CA TYR A 691 -14.83 -13.00 15.57
C TYR A 691 -14.56 -12.01 14.43
N THR A 692 -14.90 -10.74 14.62
CA THR A 692 -14.55 -9.66 13.68
C THR A 692 -13.76 -8.61 14.43
N PHE A 693 -12.56 -8.29 13.95
CA PHE A 693 -11.55 -7.47 14.60
C PHE A 693 -11.39 -6.10 13.93
N THR A 694 -11.12 -5.07 14.74
CA THR A 694 -10.81 -3.72 14.25
C THR A 694 -9.85 -3.06 15.23
N GLY A 695 -8.61 -2.80 14.83
CA GLY A 695 -7.54 -2.42 15.74
C GLY A 695 -7.30 -3.51 16.80
N THR A 696 -7.39 -3.14 18.08
CA THR A 696 -7.36 -4.09 19.20
C THR A 696 -8.74 -4.53 19.69
N SER A 697 -9.82 -4.07 19.05
CA SER A 697 -11.20 -4.41 19.41
C SER A 697 -11.70 -5.63 18.62
N ASN A 698 -12.74 -6.29 19.11
CA ASN A 698 -13.48 -7.30 18.36
C ASN A 698 -14.96 -7.38 18.79
N THR A 699 -15.80 -7.81 17.87
CA THR A 699 -17.15 -8.34 18.12
C THR A 699 -17.15 -9.86 17.97
N VAL A 700 -18.14 -10.53 18.57
CA VAL A 700 -18.34 -11.99 18.44
C VAL A 700 -19.80 -12.26 18.09
N ARG A 701 -20.01 -13.05 17.04
CA ARG A 701 -21.31 -13.53 16.54
C ARG A 701 -21.25 -15.06 16.43
N GLU A 702 -22.38 -15.74 16.23
CA GLU A 702 -22.44 -17.21 16.13
C GLU A 702 -23.29 -17.64 14.93
N ILE A 703 -22.85 -18.67 14.20
CA ILE A 703 -23.49 -19.26 13.00
C ILE A 703 -23.63 -20.79 13.18
N PRO A 704 -24.56 -21.47 12.48
CA PRO A 704 -24.78 -22.92 12.65
C PRO A 704 -23.59 -23.76 12.16
N GLY A 705 -23.50 -25.00 12.66
CA GLY A 705 -22.49 -25.99 12.24
C GLY A 705 -21.05 -25.69 12.71
N THR A 706 -20.14 -26.58 12.33
CA THR A 706 -18.67 -26.47 12.47
C THR A 706 -18.07 -25.92 11.17
N PRO A 707 -16.97 -25.13 11.19
CA PRO A 707 -16.31 -24.66 9.97
C PRO A 707 -15.75 -25.86 9.20
N ASP A 708 -16.09 -26.01 7.92
CA ASP A 708 -15.81 -27.23 7.16
C ASP A 708 -14.73 -27.05 6.06
N GLY A 709 -13.96 -25.96 6.16
CA GLY A 709 -12.83 -25.63 5.30
C GLY A 709 -12.36 -24.19 5.43
N ALA A 710 -11.69 -23.70 4.38
CA ALA A 710 -11.20 -22.32 4.28
C ALA A 710 -12.34 -21.31 4.09
N LYS A 711 -12.01 -20.02 4.05
CA LYS A 711 -12.95 -18.95 3.66
C LYS A 711 -12.72 -18.53 2.23
N VAL A 712 -13.70 -17.83 1.68
CA VAL A 712 -13.55 -17.08 0.43
C VAL A 712 -13.73 -15.60 0.71
N ILE A 713 -12.76 -14.77 0.28
CA ILE A 713 -12.74 -13.31 0.48
C ILE A 713 -13.23 -12.63 -0.79
N THR A 714 -14.10 -11.64 -0.65
CA THR A 714 -14.71 -10.86 -1.74
C THR A 714 -14.81 -9.38 -1.38
N ALA A 715 -15.33 -8.55 -2.29
CA ALA A 715 -15.62 -7.15 -2.02
C ALA A 715 -16.84 -6.93 -1.11
N ASP A 716 -17.82 -7.84 -1.14
CA ASP A 716 -19.06 -7.74 -0.35
C ASP A 716 -18.99 -8.46 1.01
N GLY A 717 -18.01 -9.35 1.22
CA GLY A 717 -17.72 -9.89 2.54
C GLY A 717 -16.70 -11.03 2.59
N VAL A 718 -16.76 -11.78 3.68
CA VAL A 718 -16.01 -13.03 3.89
C VAL A 718 -17.02 -14.17 3.99
N TYR A 719 -16.92 -15.14 3.08
CA TYR A 719 -17.81 -16.29 3.01
C TYR A 719 -17.21 -17.46 3.79
N GLN A 720 -17.94 -17.94 4.81
CA GLN A 720 -17.62 -19.20 5.50
C GLN A 720 -18.69 -20.24 5.18
N TYR A 721 -18.26 -21.44 4.78
CA TYR A 721 -19.14 -22.61 4.77
C TYR A 721 -18.97 -23.45 6.05
N THR A 722 -20.09 -24.00 6.53
CA THR A 722 -20.14 -24.87 7.72
C THR A 722 -20.93 -26.14 7.43
N TYR A 723 -20.71 -27.17 8.27
CA TYR A 723 -21.43 -28.44 8.22
C TYR A 723 -21.95 -28.81 9.62
N ASP A 724 -23.18 -29.31 9.67
CA ASP A 724 -23.82 -29.84 10.88
C ASP A 724 -24.00 -31.35 10.77
N GLU A 725 -23.08 -32.08 11.42
CA GLU A 725 -23.11 -33.55 11.55
C GLU A 725 -24.44 -34.10 12.11
N SER A 726 -25.20 -33.30 12.86
CA SER A 726 -26.43 -33.75 13.52
C SER A 726 -27.67 -33.69 12.60
N THR A 727 -27.63 -32.86 11.56
CA THR A 727 -28.70 -32.73 10.56
C THR A 727 -28.30 -33.22 9.17
N GLY A 728 -27.00 -33.38 8.89
CA GLY A 728 -26.49 -33.73 7.55
C GLY A 728 -26.58 -32.57 6.56
N LYS A 729 -26.58 -31.33 7.07
CA LYS A 729 -26.76 -30.10 6.30
C LYS A 729 -25.49 -29.26 6.28
N SER A 730 -25.25 -28.60 5.15
CA SER A 730 -24.27 -27.50 5.04
C SER A 730 -24.97 -26.14 4.96
N TYR A 731 -24.23 -25.09 5.33
CA TYR A 731 -24.67 -23.70 5.27
C TYR A 731 -23.56 -22.83 4.71
N ILE A 732 -23.90 -21.82 3.91
CA ILE A 732 -22.99 -20.73 3.54
C ILE A 732 -23.36 -19.51 4.36
N SER A 733 -22.37 -18.78 4.89
CA SER A 733 -22.59 -17.51 5.60
C SER A 733 -21.71 -16.40 5.02
N ARG A 734 -22.33 -15.36 4.45
CA ARG A 734 -21.69 -14.08 4.16
C ARG A 734 -21.51 -13.32 5.46
N ILE A 735 -20.28 -12.98 5.80
CA ILE A 735 -19.90 -12.27 7.01
C ILE A 735 -19.35 -10.90 6.60
N THR A 736 -19.92 -9.84 7.18
CA THR A 736 -19.41 -8.47 6.97
C THR A 736 -18.94 -7.87 8.29
N ALA A 737 -18.46 -6.63 8.21
CA ALA A 737 -18.26 -5.72 9.32
C ALA A 737 -19.30 -5.90 10.44
N ASP A 738 -20.58 -5.77 10.08
CA ASP A 738 -21.66 -5.50 11.03
C ASP A 738 -22.85 -6.47 10.87
N THR A 739 -23.02 -7.12 9.71
CA THR A 739 -24.03 -8.17 9.44
C THR A 739 -23.43 -9.58 9.32
N ILE A 740 -24.30 -10.59 9.44
CA ILE A 740 -24.08 -11.95 8.92
C ILE A 740 -25.39 -12.39 8.26
N GLU A 741 -25.28 -12.97 7.07
CA GLU A 741 -26.39 -13.55 6.31
C GLU A 741 -26.05 -15.01 6.01
N THR A 742 -26.89 -15.94 6.48
CA THR A 742 -26.68 -17.38 6.34
C THR A 742 -27.75 -17.95 5.40
N SER A 743 -27.33 -18.86 4.51
CA SER A 743 -28.20 -19.52 3.53
C SER A 743 -29.26 -20.41 4.18
N ASP A 744 -30.27 -20.78 3.39
CA ASP A 744 -31.09 -21.94 3.70
C ASP A 744 -30.25 -23.24 3.82
N PRO A 745 -30.75 -24.31 4.47
CA PRO A 745 -29.95 -25.50 4.78
C PRO A 745 -29.75 -26.42 3.56
N ILE A 746 -28.52 -26.47 3.06
CA ILE A 746 -28.12 -27.27 1.88
C ILE A 746 -28.02 -28.76 2.24
N ASP A 747 -28.59 -29.65 1.41
CA ASP A 747 -28.53 -31.10 1.65
C ASP A 747 -27.17 -31.72 1.31
N GLY A 748 -26.57 -32.40 2.28
CA GLY A 748 -25.26 -33.04 2.15
C GLY A 748 -24.11 -32.17 2.69
N ARG A 749 -22.88 -32.57 2.33
CA ARG A 749 -21.64 -31.91 2.73
C ARG A 749 -20.93 -31.35 1.50
N VAL A 750 -20.29 -30.19 1.65
CA VAL A 750 -19.40 -29.59 0.64
C VAL A 750 -18.24 -30.55 0.30
N ILE A 751 -17.93 -30.68 -1.00
CA ILE A 751 -16.85 -31.57 -1.49
C ILE A 751 -15.73 -30.88 -2.26
N ASN A 752 -15.98 -29.70 -2.83
CA ASN A 752 -14.99 -28.85 -3.51
C ASN A 752 -15.01 -27.44 -2.88
N PRO A 753 -13.97 -26.61 -3.08
CA PRO A 753 -14.00 -25.20 -2.70
C PRO A 753 -15.25 -24.47 -3.22
N ILE A 754 -15.74 -23.48 -2.47
CA ILE A 754 -16.89 -22.67 -2.88
C ILE A 754 -16.46 -21.61 -3.89
N SER A 755 -17.35 -21.27 -4.81
CA SER A 755 -17.11 -20.27 -5.85
C SER A 755 -18.10 -19.12 -5.67
N VAL A 756 -17.63 -17.90 -5.46
CA VAL A 756 -18.47 -16.70 -5.35
C VAL A 756 -18.30 -15.86 -6.61
N THR A 757 -19.37 -15.28 -7.13
CA THR A 757 -19.34 -14.40 -8.31
C THR A 757 -19.32 -12.92 -7.92
N PRO A 758 -18.99 -11.98 -8.82
CA PRO A 758 -18.96 -10.55 -8.51
C PRO A 758 -20.29 -9.95 -8.02
N ASP A 759 -21.43 -10.60 -8.31
CA ASP A 759 -22.75 -10.15 -7.81
C ASP A 759 -23.07 -10.68 -6.39
N GLY A 760 -22.29 -11.63 -5.87
CA GLY A 760 -22.46 -12.30 -4.58
C GLY A 760 -23.20 -13.64 -4.64
N THR A 761 -23.58 -14.14 -5.83
CA THR A 761 -24.12 -15.49 -6.01
C THR A 761 -23.03 -16.53 -5.80
N VAL A 762 -23.31 -17.55 -4.99
CA VAL A 762 -22.36 -18.60 -4.61
C VAL A 762 -22.75 -19.93 -5.25
N TYR A 763 -21.79 -20.63 -5.85
CA TYR A 763 -21.92 -22.00 -6.33
C TYR A 763 -21.09 -22.93 -5.44
N VAL A 764 -21.67 -24.07 -5.03
CA VAL A 764 -20.97 -25.08 -4.23
C VAL A 764 -21.36 -26.50 -4.63
N ALA A 765 -20.36 -27.34 -4.88
CA ALA A 765 -20.55 -28.77 -5.09
C ALA A 765 -20.76 -29.49 -3.75
N VAL A 766 -21.87 -30.22 -3.63
CA VAL A 766 -22.24 -30.97 -2.42
C VAL A 766 -22.55 -32.43 -2.73
N ARG A 767 -22.11 -33.32 -1.83
CA ARG A 767 -22.39 -34.76 -1.86
C ARG A 767 -23.35 -35.12 -0.74
N ASN A 768 -24.48 -35.71 -1.09
CA ASN A 768 -25.43 -36.19 -0.11
C ASN A 768 -24.92 -37.52 0.50
N SER A 769 -24.53 -37.48 1.78
CA SER A 769 -23.90 -38.62 2.47
C SER A 769 -24.82 -39.83 2.67
N ALA A 770 -26.13 -39.71 2.46
CA ALA A 770 -27.10 -40.81 2.60
C ALA A 770 -27.42 -41.52 1.27
N THR A 771 -27.31 -40.82 0.13
CA THR A 771 -27.59 -41.35 -1.21
C THR A 771 -26.34 -41.57 -2.06
N GLY A 772 -25.23 -40.88 -1.74
CA GLY A 772 -24.02 -40.85 -2.56
C GLY A 772 -24.14 -40.02 -3.85
N THR A 773 -25.22 -39.23 -4.00
CA THR A 773 -25.44 -38.38 -5.17
C THR A 773 -24.77 -37.02 -5.01
N ASP A 774 -24.25 -36.50 -6.13
CA ASP A 774 -23.61 -35.20 -6.21
C ASP A 774 -24.53 -34.17 -6.88
N SER A 775 -24.45 -32.93 -6.43
CA SER A 775 -25.25 -31.81 -6.94
C SER A 775 -24.53 -30.49 -6.73
N VAL A 776 -24.99 -29.44 -7.40
CA VAL A 776 -24.52 -28.06 -7.19
C VAL A 776 -25.62 -27.28 -6.51
N ALA A 777 -25.35 -26.75 -5.32
CA ALA A 777 -26.20 -25.74 -4.71
C ALA A 777 -25.75 -24.35 -5.16
N ILE A 778 -26.73 -23.52 -5.52
CA ILE A 778 -26.58 -22.12 -5.89
C ILE A 778 -27.27 -21.30 -4.82
N ILE A 779 -26.55 -20.35 -4.23
CA ILE A 779 -27.04 -19.51 -3.14
C ILE A 779 -27.11 -18.08 -3.66
N SER A 780 -28.32 -17.54 -3.69
CA SER A 780 -28.59 -16.14 -4.06
C SER A 780 -27.98 -15.16 -3.04
N THR A 781 -27.84 -13.90 -3.43
CA THR A 781 -27.44 -12.79 -2.53
C THR A 781 -28.37 -12.58 -1.32
N SER A 782 -29.57 -13.18 -1.34
CA SER A 782 -30.55 -13.23 -0.25
C SER A 782 -30.50 -14.50 0.61
N GLY A 783 -29.64 -15.48 0.28
CA GLY A 783 -29.49 -16.74 1.01
C GLY A 783 -30.42 -17.88 0.57
N GLU A 784 -31.38 -17.64 -0.31
CA GLU A 784 -32.24 -18.68 -0.92
C GLU A 784 -31.37 -19.63 -1.76
N VAL A 785 -31.62 -20.95 -1.61
CA VAL A 785 -30.84 -22.05 -2.20
C VAL A 785 -31.61 -22.74 -3.32
N THR A 786 -31.01 -22.84 -4.50
CA THR A 786 -31.46 -23.67 -5.63
C THR A 786 -30.46 -24.81 -5.86
N THR A 787 -30.94 -26.05 -6.04
CA THR A 787 -30.08 -27.22 -6.27
C THR A 787 -30.19 -27.75 -7.69
N VAL A 788 -29.06 -28.05 -8.31
CA VAL A 788 -28.91 -28.61 -9.65
C VAL A 788 -28.32 -30.02 -9.57
N ASP A 789 -29.08 -31.02 -10.02
CA ASP A 789 -28.62 -32.41 -10.09
C ASP A 789 -27.53 -32.58 -11.16
N ILE A 790 -26.39 -33.18 -10.82
CA ILE A 790 -25.32 -33.49 -11.77
C ILE A 790 -25.48 -34.93 -12.30
N PRO A 791 -25.40 -35.21 -13.62
CA PRO A 791 -25.65 -36.55 -14.19
C PRO A 791 -24.60 -37.64 -13.87
N GLY A 792 -23.75 -37.46 -12.86
CA GLY A 792 -22.62 -38.32 -12.57
C GLY A 792 -21.87 -37.90 -11.30
N THR A 793 -20.66 -38.42 -11.11
CA THR A 793 -19.84 -38.13 -9.93
C THR A 793 -18.99 -36.89 -10.19
N ILE A 794 -19.07 -35.88 -9.31
CA ILE A 794 -18.21 -34.69 -9.35
C ILE A 794 -16.78 -35.08 -9.02
N PHE A 795 -15.81 -34.56 -9.79
CA PHE A 795 -14.39 -34.71 -9.48
C PHE A 795 -14.06 -33.93 -8.20
N PRO A 796 -13.46 -34.57 -7.18
CA PRO A 796 -12.95 -33.87 -6.01
C PRO A 796 -11.72 -33.07 -6.42
N VAL A 797 -11.78 -31.75 -6.34
CA VAL A 797 -10.64 -30.86 -6.65
C VAL A 797 -9.98 -30.34 -5.38
N LEU A 798 -8.66 -30.19 -5.43
CA LEU A 798 -7.90 -29.48 -4.41
C LEU A 798 -7.54 -28.09 -4.96
N PRO A 799 -7.61 -27.01 -4.16
CA PRO A 799 -7.23 -25.68 -4.60
C PRO A 799 -5.81 -25.66 -5.20
N SER A 800 -5.62 -24.84 -6.23
CA SER A 800 -4.43 -24.81 -7.09
C SER A 800 -3.11 -24.54 -6.35
N VAL A 801 -3.21 -23.92 -5.16
CA VAL A 801 -2.15 -23.73 -4.16
C VAL A 801 -2.69 -24.15 -2.78
N SER A 802 -1.81 -24.52 -1.85
CA SER A 802 -2.23 -25.03 -0.54
C SER A 802 -2.78 -23.93 0.39
N PRO A 803 -4.04 -23.99 0.88
CA PRO A 803 -4.62 -22.98 1.78
C PRO A 803 -4.04 -23.02 3.21
N ALA A 804 -3.01 -23.85 3.45
CA ALA A 804 -2.28 -23.93 4.71
C ALA A 804 -1.44 -22.68 5.05
N VAL A 805 -1.30 -21.74 4.10
CA VAL A 805 -0.50 -20.51 4.24
C VAL A 805 -1.35 -19.32 4.73
N THR A 806 -2.59 -19.25 4.27
CA THR A 806 -3.53 -18.13 4.46
C THR A 806 -4.68 -18.49 5.41
N GLY A 807 -5.15 -19.73 5.38
CA GLY A 807 -6.45 -20.13 5.94
C GLY A 807 -7.66 -19.81 5.04
N ASP A 808 -7.38 -19.30 3.83
CA ASP A 808 -8.32 -18.78 2.85
C ASP A 808 -8.10 -19.40 1.47
N ASP A 809 -9.19 -19.82 0.82
CA ASP A 809 -9.25 -20.01 -0.61
C ASP A 809 -9.46 -18.61 -1.22
N ALA A 810 -8.48 -18.09 -1.97
CA ALA A 810 -8.70 -16.87 -2.76
C ALA A 810 -9.86 -17.14 -3.73
N ASN A 811 -10.85 -16.24 -3.82
CA ASN A 811 -11.99 -16.45 -4.71
C ASN A 811 -11.49 -16.51 -6.16
N PRO A 812 -11.55 -17.66 -6.85
CA PRO A 812 -11.04 -17.74 -8.21
C PRO A 812 -12.02 -17.06 -9.18
N ASN A 813 -13.31 -17.10 -8.88
CA ASN A 813 -14.35 -16.75 -9.83
C ASN A 813 -14.67 -15.25 -9.82
N ILE A 814 -14.47 -14.65 -10.99
CA ILE A 814 -14.78 -13.24 -11.28
C ILE A 814 -15.69 -13.11 -12.51
N GLY A 815 -16.31 -14.21 -12.95
CA GLY A 815 -17.42 -14.24 -13.92
C GLY A 815 -18.75 -14.60 -13.27
N ASP A 816 -19.80 -14.73 -14.08
CA ASP A 816 -21.20 -14.88 -13.61
C ASP A 816 -21.65 -16.34 -13.37
N ASN A 817 -20.87 -17.31 -13.85
CA ASN A 817 -21.25 -18.72 -13.91
C ASN A 817 -20.49 -19.60 -12.90
N GLY A 818 -21.13 -20.69 -12.48
CA GLY A 818 -20.49 -21.78 -11.74
C GLY A 818 -19.92 -22.84 -12.68
N TYR A 819 -18.79 -23.46 -12.29
CA TYR A 819 -18.11 -24.46 -13.10
C TYR A 819 -17.86 -25.73 -12.30
N VAL A 820 -18.26 -26.89 -12.85
CA VAL A 820 -18.13 -28.19 -12.15
C VAL A 820 -17.73 -29.30 -13.11
N ALA A 821 -16.59 -29.93 -12.83
CA ALA A 821 -16.12 -31.11 -13.54
C ALA A 821 -16.75 -32.38 -12.96
N TYR A 822 -17.24 -33.28 -13.82
CA TYR A 822 -17.84 -34.55 -13.40
C TYR A 822 -17.59 -35.67 -14.41
N GLN A 823 -17.71 -36.92 -13.96
CA GLN A 823 -17.64 -38.10 -14.82
C GLN A 823 -18.99 -38.82 -14.87
N SER A 824 -19.44 -39.19 -16.08
CA SER A 824 -20.63 -40.02 -16.28
C SER A 824 -20.41 -40.99 -17.45
N GLY A 825 -20.83 -42.25 -17.28
CA GLY A 825 -20.66 -43.29 -18.30
C GLY A 825 -19.21 -43.63 -18.68
N GLY A 826 -18.22 -43.18 -17.90
CA GLY A 826 -16.79 -43.28 -18.23
C GLY A 826 -16.25 -42.11 -19.09
N VAL A 827 -17.07 -41.11 -19.39
CA VAL A 827 -16.66 -39.87 -20.08
C VAL A 827 -16.62 -38.73 -19.07
N SER A 828 -15.60 -37.88 -19.19
CA SER A 828 -15.39 -36.70 -18.35
C SER A 828 -15.99 -35.45 -19.00
N TYR A 829 -16.63 -34.60 -18.20
CA TYR A 829 -17.35 -33.40 -18.64
C TYR A 829 -17.08 -32.21 -17.72
N LEU A 830 -17.29 -31.00 -18.23
CA LEU A 830 -17.43 -29.78 -17.44
C LEU A 830 -18.81 -29.17 -17.66
N ALA A 831 -19.58 -28.99 -16.59
CA ALA A 831 -20.83 -28.23 -16.60
C ALA A 831 -20.55 -26.76 -16.33
N VAL A 832 -21.13 -25.88 -17.16
CA VAL A 832 -21.31 -24.45 -16.85
C VAL A 832 -22.73 -24.28 -16.30
N VAL A 833 -22.85 -23.71 -15.12
CA VAL A 833 -24.11 -23.56 -14.37
C VAL A 833 -24.49 -22.08 -14.31
N ASN A 834 -25.74 -21.77 -14.63
CA ASN A 834 -26.32 -20.43 -14.56
C ASN A 834 -26.85 -20.10 -13.16
N PRO A 835 -26.97 -18.81 -12.78
CA PRO A 835 -27.58 -18.40 -11.51
C PRO A 835 -29.03 -18.88 -11.31
N ASP A 836 -29.74 -19.21 -12.40
CA ASP A 836 -31.14 -19.65 -12.39
C ASP A 836 -31.36 -21.16 -12.11
N GLY A 837 -30.27 -21.91 -11.86
CA GLY A 837 -30.34 -23.36 -11.63
C GLY A 837 -30.30 -24.21 -12.91
N THR A 838 -30.06 -23.62 -14.09
CA THR A 838 -29.88 -24.37 -15.33
C THR A 838 -28.41 -24.68 -15.64
N ILE A 839 -28.16 -25.82 -16.29
CA ILE A 839 -26.86 -26.10 -16.93
C ILE A 839 -26.86 -25.38 -18.28
N ALA A 840 -26.06 -24.32 -18.40
CA ALA A 840 -25.95 -23.49 -19.60
C ALA A 840 -25.31 -24.22 -20.77
N ARG A 841 -24.23 -24.95 -20.47
CA ARG A 841 -23.40 -25.70 -21.41
C ARG A 841 -22.79 -26.91 -20.71
N THR A 842 -22.55 -27.98 -21.47
CA THR A 842 -21.74 -29.12 -21.03
C THR A 842 -20.62 -29.34 -22.04
N VAL A 843 -19.38 -29.08 -21.62
CA VAL A 843 -18.17 -29.34 -22.42
C VAL A 843 -17.77 -30.80 -22.21
N THR A 844 -17.43 -31.50 -23.30
CA THR A 844 -16.91 -32.87 -23.21
C THR A 844 -15.39 -32.82 -23.20
N LEU A 845 -14.76 -33.37 -22.16
CA LEU A 845 -13.30 -33.34 -22.02
C LEU A 845 -12.66 -34.44 -22.89
N PRO A 846 -11.37 -34.32 -23.26
CA PRO A 846 -10.65 -35.35 -24.02
C PRO A 846 -10.71 -36.74 -23.36
N ALA A 847 -10.65 -37.80 -24.17
CA ALA A 847 -10.76 -39.16 -23.68
C ALA A 847 -9.60 -39.50 -22.72
N GLY A 848 -9.93 -39.94 -21.49
CA GLY A 848 -8.96 -40.21 -20.43
C GLY A 848 -8.53 -38.98 -19.62
N ALA A 849 -9.01 -37.78 -19.95
CA ALA A 849 -8.74 -36.58 -19.16
C ALA A 849 -9.50 -36.60 -17.81
N VAL A 850 -8.82 -36.13 -16.77
CA VAL A 850 -9.39 -35.87 -15.45
C VAL A 850 -9.12 -34.42 -15.03
N VAL A 851 -9.87 -33.95 -14.02
CA VAL A 851 -9.70 -32.64 -13.40
C VAL A 851 -9.31 -32.83 -11.94
N ALA A 852 -8.30 -32.07 -11.49
CA ALA A 852 -7.75 -32.14 -10.13
C ALA A 852 -7.68 -30.79 -9.41
N THR A 853 -7.68 -29.68 -10.16
CA THR A 853 -7.73 -28.30 -9.66
C THR A 853 -9.09 -27.66 -10.01
N PRO A 854 -9.49 -26.58 -9.31
CA PRO A 854 -10.55 -25.68 -9.76
C PRO A 854 -10.34 -25.15 -11.19
N VAL A 855 -11.33 -24.40 -11.66
CA VAL A 855 -11.16 -23.46 -12.78
C VAL A 855 -10.33 -22.27 -12.28
N ASP A 856 -9.24 -21.99 -12.98
CA ASP A 856 -8.40 -20.81 -12.78
C ASP A 856 -8.94 -19.68 -13.70
N PHE A 857 -8.75 -18.42 -13.32
CA PHE A 857 -9.28 -17.26 -14.05
C PHE A 857 -8.18 -16.26 -14.38
N GLY A 858 -8.21 -15.71 -15.60
CA GLY A 858 -7.33 -14.62 -16.03
C GLY A 858 -7.74 -13.28 -15.39
N PRO A 859 -6.88 -12.24 -15.44
CA PRO A 859 -7.17 -10.91 -14.88
C PRO A 859 -8.34 -10.18 -15.57
N ASP A 860 -8.76 -10.66 -16.73
CA ASP A 860 -9.92 -10.24 -17.52
C ASP A 860 -11.24 -10.93 -17.10
N GLY A 861 -11.16 -12.00 -16.30
CA GLY A 861 -12.28 -12.86 -15.93
C GLY A 861 -12.57 -14.00 -16.91
N ALA A 862 -11.72 -14.21 -17.93
CA ALA A 862 -11.79 -15.43 -18.74
C ALA A 862 -11.47 -16.66 -17.87
N ALA A 863 -12.17 -17.76 -18.14
CA ALA A 863 -12.18 -18.95 -17.29
C ALA A 863 -11.47 -20.14 -17.96
N TYR A 864 -10.58 -20.80 -17.24
CA TYR A 864 -9.68 -21.84 -17.76
C TYR A 864 -9.68 -23.08 -16.87
N GLN A 865 -9.88 -24.25 -17.45
CA GLN A 865 -9.78 -25.52 -16.73
C GLN A 865 -8.49 -26.24 -17.14
N VAL A 866 -7.56 -26.44 -16.20
CA VAL A 866 -6.46 -27.41 -16.43
C VAL A 866 -7.03 -28.82 -16.41
N ILE A 867 -6.66 -29.61 -17.41
CA ILE A 867 -7.00 -31.03 -17.57
C ILE A 867 -5.72 -31.87 -17.58
N GLU A 868 -5.80 -33.08 -17.03
CA GLU A 868 -4.64 -33.97 -16.86
C GLU A 868 -4.91 -35.35 -17.44
N THR A 869 -3.90 -35.97 -18.06
CA THR A 869 -3.91 -37.42 -18.35
C THR A 869 -3.11 -38.16 -17.27
N ARG A 870 -3.44 -39.43 -17.03
CA ARG A 870 -2.79 -40.23 -15.97
C ARG A 870 -2.46 -41.66 -16.40
N ASP A 871 -1.38 -42.20 -15.83
CA ASP A 871 -0.98 -43.61 -16.00
C ASP A 871 -1.89 -44.58 -15.23
N GLU A 872 -1.70 -45.89 -15.44
CA GLU A 872 -2.42 -46.95 -14.71
C GLU A 872 -2.16 -46.95 -13.19
N GLN A 873 -1.19 -46.17 -12.70
CA GLN A 873 -0.88 -45.97 -11.29
C GLN A 873 -1.43 -44.62 -10.75
N GLY A 874 -2.14 -43.83 -11.56
CA GLY A 874 -2.75 -42.56 -11.20
C GLY A 874 -1.80 -41.35 -11.17
N ARG A 875 -0.56 -41.48 -11.67
CA ARG A 875 0.39 -40.37 -11.82
C ARG A 875 0.03 -39.51 -13.01
N VAL A 876 0.26 -38.20 -12.95
CA VAL A 876 0.09 -37.30 -14.09
C VAL A 876 1.16 -37.58 -15.15
N THR A 877 0.73 -37.82 -16.38
CA THR A 877 1.60 -38.08 -17.55
C THR A 877 1.67 -36.89 -18.51
N SER A 878 0.64 -36.06 -18.54
CA SER A 878 0.60 -34.82 -19.31
C SER A 878 -0.54 -33.90 -18.88
N ARG A 879 -0.46 -32.60 -19.22
CA ARG A 879 -1.43 -31.56 -18.86
C ARG A 879 -1.75 -30.65 -20.06
N ALA A 880 -2.97 -30.11 -20.10
CA ALA A 880 -3.39 -29.09 -21.06
C ALA A 880 -4.35 -28.08 -20.40
N VAL A 881 -4.57 -26.94 -21.04
CA VAL A 881 -5.59 -25.96 -20.64
C VAL A 881 -6.80 -26.06 -21.58
N LEU A 882 -7.99 -26.01 -21.03
CA LEU A 882 -9.26 -25.80 -21.75
C LEU A 882 -9.73 -24.36 -21.47
N ALA A 883 -9.73 -23.50 -22.48
CA ALA A 883 -10.30 -22.16 -22.40
C ALA A 883 -11.82 -22.21 -22.59
N LEU A 884 -12.57 -21.68 -21.62
CA LEU A 884 -14.02 -21.85 -21.57
C LEU A 884 -14.78 -20.77 -22.34
N SER A 885 -14.11 -19.70 -22.78
CA SER A 885 -14.62 -18.75 -23.78
C SER A 885 -14.94 -19.44 -25.10
N THR A 886 -14.02 -20.28 -25.60
CA THR A 886 -14.04 -20.85 -26.95
C THR A 886 -14.25 -22.37 -27.00
N ASP A 887 -14.17 -23.06 -25.87
CA ASP A 887 -14.01 -24.52 -25.75
C ASP A 887 -12.73 -25.06 -26.43
N THR A 888 -11.71 -24.21 -26.63
CA THR A 888 -10.40 -24.59 -27.18
C THR A 888 -9.56 -25.32 -26.13
N VAL A 889 -8.94 -26.43 -26.53
CA VAL A 889 -7.98 -27.18 -25.72
C VAL A 889 -6.58 -26.98 -26.29
N THR A 890 -5.62 -26.56 -25.46
CA THR A 890 -4.22 -26.40 -25.87
C THR A 890 -3.59 -27.74 -26.26
N PRO A 891 -2.44 -27.72 -26.97
CA PRO A 891 -1.50 -28.85 -26.97
C PRO A 891 -1.27 -29.41 -25.55
N MET A 892 -1.04 -30.72 -25.51
CA MET A 892 -0.92 -31.52 -24.30
C MET A 892 0.57 -31.65 -23.93
N LEU A 893 1.03 -30.87 -22.94
CA LEU A 893 2.41 -30.88 -22.48
C LEU A 893 2.73 -32.16 -21.70
N PRO A 894 3.84 -32.87 -21.99
CA PRO A 894 4.26 -34.05 -21.22
C PRO A 894 4.73 -33.68 -19.81
N GLY A 895 4.77 -34.67 -18.92
CA GLY A 895 5.32 -34.53 -17.58
C GLY A 895 4.30 -34.17 -16.49
N ALA A 896 4.84 -33.91 -15.29
CA ALA A 896 4.09 -33.65 -14.06
C ALA A 896 3.95 -32.13 -13.79
N PRO A 897 2.97 -31.70 -12.97
CA PRO A 897 2.91 -30.32 -12.47
C PRO A 897 4.08 -29.99 -11.53
N LEU A 898 4.42 -28.71 -11.44
CA LEU A 898 5.37 -28.16 -10.43
C LEU A 898 4.77 -28.06 -9.00
N GLN A 899 3.51 -28.46 -8.82
CA GLN A 899 2.77 -28.41 -7.55
C GLN A 899 3.45 -29.21 -6.41
N PRO A 900 3.26 -28.83 -5.13
CA PRO A 900 2.17 -27.99 -4.60
C PRO A 900 2.46 -26.50 -4.45
N ASN A 901 3.69 -26.04 -4.71
CA ASN A 901 4.12 -24.66 -4.42
C ASN A 901 3.89 -23.67 -5.57
N TYR A 902 3.54 -24.16 -6.76
CA TYR A 902 3.33 -23.37 -7.96
C TYR A 902 1.84 -23.41 -8.34
N PRO A 903 1.27 -22.31 -8.83
CA PRO A 903 -0.09 -22.31 -9.37
C PRO A 903 -0.19 -23.18 -10.63
N SER A 904 -1.40 -23.62 -10.96
CA SER A 904 -1.71 -24.47 -12.12
C SER A 904 -1.49 -23.76 -13.47
N ILE A 905 -1.72 -22.45 -13.50
CA ILE A 905 -1.48 -21.52 -14.60
C ILE A 905 -0.92 -20.22 -13.98
N GLN A 906 0.03 -19.57 -14.65
CA GLN A 906 0.47 -18.21 -14.32
C GLN A 906 -0.05 -17.24 -15.39
N PHE A 907 -0.72 -16.16 -15.01
CA PHE A 907 -1.28 -15.18 -15.95
C PHE A 907 -0.47 -13.87 -15.98
N GLY A 908 -0.28 -13.34 -17.18
CA GLY A 908 0.34 -12.03 -17.40
C GLY A 908 -0.65 -10.88 -17.29
N PRO A 909 -0.15 -9.62 -17.18
CA PRO A 909 -1.00 -8.42 -17.20
C PRO A 909 -1.75 -8.22 -18.52
N ASP A 910 -1.34 -8.89 -19.60
CA ASP A 910 -2.04 -8.95 -20.89
C ASP A 910 -3.20 -9.97 -20.92
N GLY A 911 -3.38 -10.75 -19.85
CA GLY A 911 -4.32 -11.87 -19.79
C GLY A 911 -3.83 -13.13 -20.50
N SER A 912 -2.62 -13.16 -21.05
CA SER A 912 -2.03 -14.40 -21.56
C SER A 912 -1.66 -15.33 -20.41
N GLY A 913 -1.86 -16.63 -20.60
CA GLY A 913 -1.57 -17.65 -19.59
C GLY A 913 -0.33 -18.47 -19.94
N VAL A 914 0.35 -19.00 -18.92
CA VAL A 914 1.48 -19.94 -19.05
C VAL A 914 1.19 -21.19 -18.22
N LEU A 915 1.15 -22.33 -18.90
CA LEU A 915 1.20 -23.67 -18.29
C LEU A 915 2.67 -24.15 -18.28
N ILE A 916 3.10 -24.78 -17.18
CA ILE A 916 4.44 -25.39 -17.05
C ILE A 916 4.31 -26.82 -16.52
N THR A 917 5.08 -27.75 -17.10
CA THR A 917 5.26 -29.12 -16.62
C THR A 917 6.74 -29.52 -16.58
N VAL A 918 7.06 -30.64 -15.92
CA VAL A 918 8.43 -31.15 -15.80
C VAL A 918 8.49 -32.69 -15.94
N GLU A 919 9.50 -33.19 -16.65
CA GLU A 919 9.80 -34.64 -16.74
C GLU A 919 10.43 -35.15 -15.43
N THR A 920 9.66 -35.93 -14.65
CA THR A 920 10.15 -36.47 -13.37
C THR A 920 11.02 -37.71 -13.57
N GLY A 921 12.32 -37.60 -13.26
CA GLY A 921 13.27 -38.73 -13.25
C GLY A 921 14.43 -38.59 -14.23
N GLN A 922 14.42 -37.55 -15.07
CA GLN A 922 15.57 -37.14 -15.87
C GLN A 922 16.51 -36.22 -15.05
N SER A 923 17.77 -36.07 -15.50
CA SER A 923 18.78 -35.18 -14.90
C SER A 923 19.75 -34.72 -16.00
N PRO A 924 19.75 -33.44 -16.42
CA PRO A 924 18.95 -32.32 -15.90
C PRO A 924 17.43 -32.55 -16.02
N PHE A 925 16.65 -31.75 -15.29
CA PHE A 925 15.19 -31.75 -15.48
C PHE A 925 14.84 -31.05 -16.78
N GLU A 926 13.92 -31.63 -17.55
CA GLU A 926 13.36 -31.04 -18.75
C GLU A 926 12.01 -30.40 -18.39
N TYR A 927 11.88 -29.10 -18.67
CA TYR A 927 10.70 -28.29 -18.38
C TYR A 927 10.01 -27.89 -19.68
N HIS A 928 8.70 -28.11 -19.76
CA HIS A 928 7.90 -27.73 -20.92
C HIS A 928 7.01 -26.55 -20.56
N PHE A 929 7.02 -25.52 -21.41
CA PHE A 929 6.27 -24.28 -21.25
C PHE A 929 5.29 -24.12 -22.41
N LEU A 930 4.08 -23.62 -22.13
CA LEU A 930 3.07 -23.27 -23.13
C LEU A 930 2.44 -21.94 -22.76
N ARG A 931 2.72 -20.89 -23.54
CA ARG A 931 2.04 -19.59 -23.48
C ARG A 931 0.82 -19.61 -24.40
N PHE A 932 -0.33 -19.13 -23.92
CA PHE A 932 -1.58 -19.07 -24.68
C PHE A 932 -2.31 -17.74 -24.47
N ASP A 933 -3.17 -17.36 -25.42
CA ASP A 933 -3.97 -16.14 -25.38
C ASP A 933 -5.33 -16.31 -24.65
N GLN A 934 -6.11 -15.24 -24.59
CA GLN A 934 -7.41 -15.22 -23.89
C GLN A 934 -8.47 -16.16 -24.51
N ASP A 935 -8.28 -16.58 -25.76
CA ASP A 935 -9.12 -17.55 -26.46
C ASP A 935 -8.60 -19.00 -26.32
N GLY A 936 -7.46 -19.21 -25.67
CA GLY A 936 -6.81 -20.51 -25.49
C GLY A 936 -5.95 -20.96 -26.68
N ALA A 937 -5.70 -20.10 -27.67
CA ALA A 937 -4.79 -20.41 -28.76
C ALA A 937 -3.33 -20.31 -28.29
N THR A 938 -2.49 -21.22 -28.77
CA THR A 938 -1.08 -21.28 -28.36
C THR A 938 -0.27 -20.17 -29.02
N ILE A 939 0.28 -19.29 -28.19
CA ILE A 939 1.20 -18.22 -28.59
C ILE A 939 2.59 -18.82 -28.85
N ALA A 940 3.11 -19.60 -27.90
CA ALA A 940 4.44 -20.20 -27.99
C ALA A 940 4.58 -21.44 -27.09
N THR A 941 5.50 -22.32 -27.45
CA THR A 941 5.97 -23.43 -26.62
C THR A 941 7.49 -23.41 -26.51
N ALA A 942 8.03 -23.89 -25.39
CA ALA A 942 9.47 -24.03 -25.19
C ALA A 942 9.77 -25.25 -24.33
N ASP A 943 10.83 -25.98 -24.67
CA ASP A 943 11.37 -27.11 -23.92
C ASP A 943 12.78 -26.69 -23.46
N LEU A 944 13.01 -26.63 -22.13
CA LEU A 944 14.24 -26.09 -21.55
C LEU A 944 14.79 -27.03 -20.45
N SER A 945 16.10 -27.33 -20.51
CA SER A 945 16.78 -28.28 -19.64
C SER A 945 17.62 -27.59 -18.55
N GLY A 946 17.43 -27.95 -17.28
CA GLY A 946 18.28 -27.47 -16.20
C GLY A 946 17.61 -27.50 -14.83
N PHE A 947 17.71 -26.37 -14.12
CA PHE A 947 16.99 -26.09 -12.88
C PHE A 947 16.37 -24.69 -12.97
N LEU A 948 15.04 -24.64 -12.95
CA LEU A 948 14.26 -23.40 -12.99
C LEU A 948 14.44 -22.60 -11.69
N GLN A 949 14.81 -21.32 -11.80
CA GLN A 949 14.91 -20.41 -10.66
C GLN A 949 13.57 -19.72 -10.43
N SER A 950 12.90 -20.06 -9.33
CA SER A 950 11.57 -19.57 -9.01
C SER A 950 11.58 -18.17 -8.41
N ALA A 951 10.70 -17.28 -8.88
CA ALA A 951 10.33 -16.10 -8.11
C ALA A 951 9.56 -16.54 -6.85
N GLN A 952 10.12 -16.27 -5.67
CA GLN A 952 9.51 -16.62 -4.39
C GLN A 952 8.57 -15.50 -3.94
N GLN A 953 7.26 -15.77 -3.92
CA GLN A 953 6.27 -14.89 -3.32
C GLN A 953 6.15 -15.14 -1.81
N ASP A 954 6.30 -16.41 -1.38
CA ASP A 954 6.30 -16.81 0.03
C ASP A 954 7.41 -17.83 0.32
N TYR A 955 8.03 -17.76 1.51
CA TYR A 955 9.30 -18.42 1.87
C TYR A 955 9.38 -19.96 1.62
N VAL A 956 8.24 -20.66 1.53
CA VAL A 956 8.21 -22.10 1.19
C VAL A 956 7.10 -22.45 0.18
N PHE A 957 6.00 -21.69 0.17
CA PHE A 957 4.71 -22.22 -0.27
C PHE A 957 4.13 -21.62 -1.54
N TRP A 958 4.64 -20.48 -2.01
CA TRP A 958 4.20 -19.84 -3.24
C TRP A 958 5.40 -19.44 -4.09
N GLN A 959 5.52 -20.08 -5.25
CA GLN A 959 6.61 -19.95 -6.21
C GLN A 959 6.04 -19.74 -7.61
N GLU A 960 6.63 -18.81 -8.34
CA GLU A 960 6.32 -18.52 -9.74
C GLU A 960 7.49 -19.01 -10.60
N GLY A 961 7.16 -19.76 -11.65
CA GLY A 961 8.12 -20.35 -12.59
C GLY A 961 8.48 -19.44 -13.76
N VAL A 962 7.74 -18.34 -13.95
CA VAL A 962 8.07 -17.25 -14.86
C VAL A 962 7.77 -15.90 -14.19
N VAL A 963 8.51 -14.86 -14.58
CA VAL A 963 8.20 -13.47 -14.20
C VAL A 963 7.72 -12.74 -15.44
N PHE A 964 6.56 -12.11 -15.37
CA PHE A 964 6.04 -11.30 -16.48
C PHE A 964 6.65 -9.90 -16.49
N GLY A 965 7.08 -9.45 -17.67
CA GLY A 965 7.38 -8.03 -17.93
C GLY A 965 6.10 -7.19 -18.01
N PRO A 966 6.20 -5.85 -17.96
CA PRO A 966 5.04 -4.96 -18.11
C PRO A 966 4.33 -5.05 -19.46
N ASP A 967 4.99 -5.63 -20.46
CA ASP A 967 4.48 -5.93 -21.80
C ASP A 967 3.65 -7.21 -21.87
N GLY A 968 3.58 -7.99 -20.79
CA GLY A 968 2.94 -9.31 -20.76
C GLY A 968 3.82 -10.47 -21.23
N THR A 969 5.10 -10.24 -21.58
CA THR A 969 6.00 -11.35 -21.94
C THR A 969 6.50 -12.06 -20.67
N PRO A 970 6.35 -13.39 -20.55
CA PRO A 970 6.91 -14.15 -19.45
C PRO A 970 8.38 -14.51 -19.68
N TYR A 971 9.17 -14.38 -18.63
CA TYR A 971 10.61 -14.66 -18.61
C TYR A 971 10.92 -15.81 -17.63
N ALA A 972 11.64 -16.82 -18.09
CA ALA A 972 12.13 -17.94 -17.27
C ALA A 972 13.65 -17.80 -17.04
N THR A 973 14.10 -17.96 -15.79
CA THR A 973 15.54 -17.96 -15.43
C THR A 973 15.98 -19.38 -15.11
N LEU A 974 17.04 -19.88 -15.74
CA LEU A 974 17.54 -21.25 -15.55
C LEU A 974 19.04 -21.29 -15.20
N THR A 975 19.43 -22.37 -14.51
CA THR A 975 20.82 -22.82 -14.33
C THR A 975 21.00 -24.23 -14.87
N GLY A 976 22.22 -24.63 -15.23
CA GLY A 976 22.49 -25.93 -15.84
C GLY A 976 22.63 -25.86 -17.36
N ALA A 977 21.95 -26.74 -18.11
CA ALA A 977 22.18 -26.89 -19.55
C ALA A 977 21.74 -25.66 -20.36
N ASP A 978 20.50 -25.22 -20.19
CA ASP A 978 19.94 -24.02 -20.85
C ASP A 978 20.03 -22.78 -19.96
N GLN A 979 21.16 -22.63 -19.25
CA GLN A 979 21.38 -21.49 -18.34
C GLN A 979 21.28 -20.14 -19.04
N GLY A 980 20.74 -19.16 -18.30
CA GLY A 980 20.40 -17.83 -18.81
C GLY A 980 18.98 -17.39 -18.45
N VAL A 981 18.51 -16.33 -19.12
CA VAL A 981 17.12 -15.86 -19.05
C VAL A 981 16.46 -15.95 -20.42
N TRP A 982 15.27 -16.56 -20.47
CA TRP A 982 14.51 -16.86 -21.68
C TRP A 982 13.16 -16.15 -21.69
N ALA A 983 12.88 -15.35 -22.72
CA ALA A 983 11.59 -14.72 -22.96
C ALA A 983 10.71 -15.61 -23.87
N LEU A 984 9.47 -15.90 -23.48
CA LEU A 984 8.53 -16.66 -24.33
C LEU A 984 7.70 -15.69 -25.19
N THR A 985 8.32 -15.21 -26.27
CA THR A 985 7.74 -14.26 -27.22
C THR A 985 6.68 -14.92 -28.10
N SER A 986 5.87 -14.11 -28.80
CA SER A 986 4.94 -14.58 -29.85
C SER A 986 5.60 -15.27 -31.06
N THR A 987 6.93 -15.14 -31.19
CA THR A 987 7.73 -15.80 -32.24
C THR A 987 8.45 -17.06 -31.76
N GLY A 988 8.34 -17.39 -30.47
CA GLY A 988 9.03 -18.51 -29.82
C GLY A 988 9.93 -18.08 -28.64
N PRO A 989 10.60 -19.03 -27.98
CA PRO A 989 11.56 -18.73 -26.93
C PRO A 989 12.80 -18.01 -27.48
N VAL A 990 13.15 -16.89 -26.85
CA VAL A 990 14.36 -16.11 -27.15
C VAL A 990 15.18 -16.03 -25.87
N LYS A 991 16.44 -16.49 -25.88
CA LYS A 991 17.34 -16.23 -24.75
C LYS A 991 17.79 -14.77 -24.80
N VAL A 992 17.43 -14.00 -23.77
CA VAL A 992 17.68 -12.55 -23.67
C VAL A 992 18.93 -12.20 -22.87
N LEU A 993 19.38 -13.13 -22.03
CA LEU A 993 20.63 -13.04 -21.30
C LEU A 993 21.31 -14.42 -21.29
N GLU A 994 22.46 -14.53 -21.94
CA GLU A 994 23.39 -15.65 -21.76
C GLU A 994 24.10 -15.52 -20.41
N LEU A 995 24.33 -16.64 -19.74
CA LEU A 995 25.06 -16.72 -18.47
C LEU A 995 26.02 -17.91 -18.51
N ASP A 996 27.25 -17.73 -18.01
CA ASP A 996 28.26 -18.80 -17.94
C ASP A 996 28.55 -19.16 -16.47
N LEU A 997 27.59 -19.84 -15.82
CA LEU A 997 27.63 -20.06 -14.36
C LEU A 997 28.49 -21.28 -13.99
N GLY A 998 29.56 -21.02 -13.23
CA GLY A 998 30.44 -22.04 -12.67
C GLY A 998 29.82 -22.83 -11.51
N GLN A 999 30.54 -23.86 -11.05
CA GLN A 999 30.04 -24.75 -10.00
C GLN A 999 29.89 -24.04 -8.64
N GLY A 1000 28.64 -23.83 -8.22
CA GLY A 1000 28.31 -23.12 -6.97
C GLY A 1000 28.15 -21.61 -7.13
N GLU A 1001 28.13 -21.14 -8.37
CA GLU A 1001 27.65 -19.81 -8.78
C GLU A 1001 26.14 -19.85 -8.98
N LEU A 1002 25.52 -18.68 -8.96
CA LEU A 1002 24.10 -18.53 -8.69
C LEU A 1002 23.52 -17.36 -9.47
N VAL A 1003 22.25 -17.49 -9.85
CA VAL A 1003 21.46 -16.40 -10.42
C VAL A 1003 20.11 -16.33 -9.72
N GLU A 1004 19.68 -15.13 -9.38
CA GLU A 1004 18.34 -14.86 -8.85
C GLU A 1004 17.35 -14.65 -10.02
N PRO A 1005 16.06 -15.00 -9.86
CA PRO A 1005 15.06 -14.78 -10.91
C PRO A 1005 14.97 -13.30 -11.31
N VAL A 1006 14.73 -13.03 -12.60
CA VAL A 1006 14.66 -11.67 -13.15
C VAL A 1006 13.64 -10.80 -12.40
N LYS A 1007 14.02 -9.55 -12.11
CA LYS A 1007 13.16 -8.57 -11.44
C LYS A 1007 12.98 -7.34 -12.31
N PHE A 1008 11.72 -6.97 -12.56
CA PHE A 1008 11.40 -5.71 -13.24
C PHE A 1008 11.30 -4.54 -12.25
N GLY A 1009 11.83 -3.38 -12.62
CA GLY A 1009 11.57 -2.11 -11.97
C GLY A 1009 10.20 -1.52 -12.33
N PRO A 1010 9.72 -0.46 -11.63
CA PRO A 1010 8.45 0.21 -11.95
C PRO A 1010 8.40 0.89 -13.33
N ASP A 1011 9.57 1.10 -13.92
CA ASP A 1011 9.85 1.60 -15.28
C ASP A 1011 9.80 0.51 -16.35
N GLY A 1012 9.90 -0.77 -15.95
CA GLY A 1012 10.01 -1.92 -16.85
C GLY A 1012 11.43 -2.36 -17.18
N THR A 1013 12.46 -1.78 -16.54
CA THR A 1013 13.84 -2.24 -16.71
C THR A 1013 14.02 -3.60 -16.01
N PRO A 1014 14.54 -4.65 -16.70
CA PRO A 1014 14.79 -5.94 -16.09
C PRO A 1014 16.18 -6.00 -15.48
N TYR A 1015 16.27 -6.57 -14.28
CA TYR A 1015 17.50 -6.76 -13.52
C TYR A 1015 17.69 -8.24 -13.18
N VAL A 1016 18.90 -8.75 -13.35
CA VAL A 1016 19.29 -10.13 -13.04
C VAL A 1016 20.51 -10.11 -12.13
N THR A 1017 20.36 -10.58 -10.90
CA THR A 1017 21.44 -10.66 -9.92
C THR A 1017 22.19 -11.97 -10.09
N VAL A 1018 23.52 -11.90 -10.30
CA VAL A 1018 24.42 -13.06 -10.40
C VAL A 1018 25.42 -13.03 -9.25
N SER A 1019 25.72 -14.18 -8.64
CA SER A 1019 26.77 -14.34 -7.62
C SER A 1019 27.78 -15.41 -8.02
N GLU A 1020 29.02 -14.97 -8.22
CA GLU A 1020 30.13 -15.70 -8.85
C GLU A 1020 31.40 -15.67 -7.97
N ARG A 1021 32.38 -16.53 -8.24
CA ARG A 1021 33.55 -16.78 -7.37
C ARG A 1021 34.86 -16.20 -7.90
N VAL A 1022 35.05 -14.89 -7.70
CA VAL A 1022 36.30 -14.19 -8.01
C VAL A 1022 37.32 -14.32 -6.87
N ASP A 1023 38.55 -14.73 -7.19
CA ASP A 1023 39.68 -14.92 -6.24
C ASP A 1023 39.32 -15.69 -4.95
N GLY A 1024 38.41 -16.66 -5.06
CA GLY A 1024 37.95 -17.51 -3.96
C GLY A 1024 36.94 -16.86 -3.00
N SER A 1025 36.57 -15.60 -3.23
CA SER A 1025 35.47 -14.88 -2.56
C SER A 1025 34.23 -14.85 -3.44
N TYR A 1026 33.05 -14.57 -2.88
CA TYR A 1026 31.89 -14.24 -3.69
C TYR A 1026 31.88 -12.76 -4.07
N VAL A 1027 31.52 -12.51 -5.32
CA VAL A 1027 31.22 -11.20 -5.89
C VAL A 1027 29.82 -11.27 -6.49
N THR A 1028 29.04 -10.20 -6.40
CA THR A 1028 27.67 -10.13 -6.91
C THR A 1028 27.52 -8.98 -7.90
N THR A 1029 27.17 -9.33 -9.14
CA THR A 1029 26.95 -8.44 -10.28
C THR A 1029 25.44 -8.33 -10.53
N VAL A 1030 24.98 -7.18 -11.02
CA VAL A 1030 23.59 -7.02 -11.49
C VAL A 1030 23.64 -6.66 -12.97
N HIS A 1031 22.98 -7.48 -13.80
CA HIS A 1031 22.90 -7.30 -15.24
C HIS A 1031 21.54 -6.72 -15.61
N THR A 1032 21.52 -5.76 -16.52
CA THR A 1032 20.33 -5.34 -17.25
C THR A 1032 20.34 -5.90 -18.66
N PHE A 1033 19.18 -5.96 -19.30
CA PHE A 1033 19.04 -6.29 -20.71
C PHE A 1033 17.85 -5.52 -21.32
N THR A 1034 17.80 -5.36 -22.64
CA THR A 1034 16.64 -4.74 -23.30
C THR A 1034 15.47 -5.75 -23.35
N PRO A 1035 14.29 -5.45 -22.80
CA PRO A 1035 13.10 -6.29 -22.99
C PRO A 1035 12.81 -6.53 -24.48
N VAL A 1036 12.25 -7.70 -24.83
CA VAL A 1036 11.92 -8.00 -26.22
C VAL A 1036 10.61 -7.31 -26.60
N THR A 1037 10.70 -6.04 -26.98
CA THR A 1037 9.54 -5.25 -27.40
C THR A 1037 8.87 -5.91 -28.61
N MET A 1038 7.58 -6.20 -28.48
CA MET A 1038 6.76 -6.74 -29.57
C MET A 1038 6.71 -5.74 -30.74
N LEU A 1039 7.07 -6.20 -31.95
CA LEU A 1039 6.99 -5.49 -33.23
C LEU A 1039 5.81 -6.01 -34.07
#